data_AF-A0A8J6A6V7-F1
#
_entry.id   AF-A0A8J6A6V7-F1
#
_cell.length_a   1.000
_cell.length_b   1.000
_cell.length_c   1.000
_cell.angle_alpha   90.00
_cell.angle_beta   90.00
_cell.angle_gamma   90.00
#
_symmetry.space_group_name_H-M   'P 1'
#
loop_
_entity.id
_entity.type
_entity.pdbx_description
1 polymer ?
#
loop_
_entity_poly.entity_id
_entity_poly.type
_entity_poly.pdbx_seq_one_letter_code
_entity_poly.pdbx_strand_id
1 'polypeptide(L)'
;APCKTQIMSLWSLVSKLPPEKLQRLYVDFPQHLRHLLGDWLENQPWEFLVCSDAFCCNMANALLSATVQHLQALAGEQGEGSAILQHISTLESIYQRDPLKLVTTFRQILQGEKKAVMEQFRHLPLPFHWKQEELKFSTALQKLQHRVRETRLLREALQQGPEASQGGTLGLEPLSLHNLIETPASRTGPSENLATVLQETVGELEAAQALVLKRIQIWKRQQQLAGNGAPFEESLGPLQKRCESLVDIYSQLQQEVGATGGELESKIRASLISRLDEVLRTLVTSSFLVEKQPPQVLKTQTKFQAGVRFLLGLRFLGTSAKPPLVRADMVTEKQARELSMPQGPGTGAESTGEIINNTVPLENSIPGNCCSALFKNLLLKKIKRCERKGTESVTEEKCAVLFSTSFTLGPNKLPIQLQALSLPLVVIVHGNQDNNAKATILWDNAFSEMDRVPFVVAERVPWEKMCETLNLKFMAEVGTNRGLLPEHFLFLAQKIFNDNSLSTEAFQHRSVSWSQFNKEILLGRGFTFWQWFDGVLDLTKRCLRSYWSDRLIIGFISKQYVTNLLLNEPDGTFLLRFSDSEIGGITIAHVIRGQDGSPQIENIQPFSAKDLSIRSLGDRIRDLAQLKNLYPKKPKDEAFRSHYKPEQMGKDGRGYVPATIKMTVERDQPLPTPEPPVPTMMPTYDLGMAPDSLNMQLSPDMTSQVYGAHSHSMPSYQALPRPHLPMAPNIGQMSLPFDQPHPQGLLPCQPQEHALSSPEPLLCSDVTMAEDSCLSQSSVGGFPQGTWVGEDMFPPLLPPTEQDLTKLLLEGQAETGAGALGAQPLLQPSPYGQSGISMSWT
;
A
#
# COMPACT_ATOMS: atom_id res chain seq x y z
N ALA A 1 -6.83 13.45 -31.79
CA ALA A 1 -6.47 14.00 -30.46
C ALA A 1 -6.09 12.84 -29.54
N PRO A 2 -5.23 13.02 -28.53
CA PRO A 2 -5.06 12.02 -27.48
C PRO A 2 -6.39 11.85 -26.74
N CYS A 3 -6.78 10.61 -26.45
CA CYS A 3 -7.96 10.35 -25.64
C CYS A 3 -7.66 10.80 -24.21
N LYS A 4 -8.41 11.77 -23.67
CA LYS A 4 -8.34 12.10 -22.24
C LYS A 4 -8.84 10.88 -21.47
N THR A 5 -8.01 10.30 -20.61
CA THR A 5 -8.49 9.36 -19.58
C THR A 5 -9.60 10.06 -18.81
N GLN A 6 -10.82 9.52 -18.84
CA GLN A 6 -11.97 10.21 -18.25
C GLN A 6 -11.96 10.04 -16.73
N ILE A 7 -11.19 10.90 -16.07
CA ILE A 7 -11.14 11.04 -14.61
C ILE A 7 -12.57 11.26 -14.12
N MET A 8 -13.10 10.32 -13.32
CA MET A 8 -14.47 10.44 -12.81
C MET A 8 -14.56 11.63 -11.85
N SER A 9 -15.24 12.68 -12.28
CA SER A 9 -15.67 13.80 -11.46
C SER A 9 -16.91 13.44 -10.62
N LEU A 10 -17.26 14.26 -9.63
CA LEU A 10 -18.53 14.13 -8.90
C LEU A 10 -19.70 14.20 -9.88
N TRP A 11 -19.64 15.12 -10.85
CA TRP A 11 -20.64 15.27 -11.92
C TRP A 11 -20.83 13.99 -12.75
N SER A 12 -19.78 13.18 -12.93
CA SER A 12 -19.87 11.89 -13.63
C SER A 12 -20.62 10.80 -12.85
N LEU A 13 -20.90 11.02 -11.55
CA LEU A 13 -21.80 10.20 -10.73
C LEU A 13 -23.18 10.89 -10.56
N VAL A 14 -23.22 12.21 -10.40
CA VAL A 14 -24.47 12.99 -10.31
C VAL A 14 -25.32 12.83 -11.57
N SER A 15 -24.72 12.88 -12.76
CA SER A 15 -25.40 12.61 -14.04
C SER A 15 -25.91 11.18 -14.23
N LYS A 16 -25.57 10.26 -13.30
CA LYS A 16 -26.10 8.87 -13.23
C LYS A 16 -27.17 8.69 -12.14
N LEU A 17 -27.55 9.75 -11.41
CA LEU A 17 -28.60 9.72 -10.40
C LEU A 17 -30.00 9.91 -11.02
N PRO A 18 -31.05 9.29 -10.45
CA PRO A 18 -32.43 9.60 -10.83
C PRO A 18 -32.78 11.08 -10.57
N PRO A 19 -33.49 11.77 -11.48
CA PRO A 19 -33.74 13.21 -11.38
C PRO A 19 -34.54 13.59 -10.14
N GLU A 20 -35.38 12.70 -9.60
CA GLU A 20 -36.18 12.89 -8.39
C GLU A 20 -35.31 13.14 -7.15
N LYS A 21 -34.07 12.61 -7.13
CA LYS A 21 -33.09 12.85 -6.06
C LYS A 21 -32.44 14.23 -6.14
N LEU A 22 -32.40 14.84 -7.33
CA LEU A 22 -31.72 16.12 -7.59
C LEU A 22 -32.68 17.31 -7.69
N GLN A 23 -33.97 17.07 -7.98
CA GLN A 23 -34.97 18.12 -8.22
C GLN A 23 -35.14 19.11 -7.04
N ARG A 24 -34.78 18.71 -5.81
CA ARG A 24 -34.82 19.57 -4.61
C ARG A 24 -33.55 20.41 -4.39
N LEU A 25 -32.50 20.22 -5.19
CA LEU A 25 -31.23 20.94 -5.07
C LEU A 25 -31.16 22.19 -5.96
N TYR A 26 -31.89 22.20 -7.07
CA TYR A 26 -31.84 23.25 -8.09
C TYR A 26 -33.02 24.23 -7.98
N VAL A 27 -33.29 24.72 -6.76
CA VAL A 27 -34.38 25.65 -6.46
C VAL A 27 -33.97 27.10 -6.79
N ASP A 28 -32.87 27.58 -6.18
CA ASP A 28 -32.37 28.95 -6.36
C ASP A 28 -31.45 29.13 -7.57
N PHE A 29 -31.11 28.05 -8.29
CA PHE A 29 -30.20 28.08 -9.44
C PHE A 29 -30.73 27.25 -10.62
N PRO A 30 -30.77 27.76 -11.86
CA PRO A 30 -31.30 27.03 -13.00
C PRO A 30 -30.54 25.73 -13.30
N GLN A 31 -31.26 24.60 -13.31
CA GLN A 31 -30.68 23.27 -13.57
C GLN A 31 -29.90 23.22 -14.91
N HIS A 32 -30.36 23.89 -15.96
CA HIS A 32 -29.68 23.91 -17.27
C HIS A 32 -28.30 24.60 -17.18
N LEU A 33 -28.17 25.70 -16.44
CA LEU A 33 -26.88 26.34 -16.19
C LEU A 33 -25.97 25.45 -15.34
N ARG A 34 -26.51 24.72 -14.35
CA ARG A 34 -25.72 23.74 -13.57
C ARG A 34 -25.12 22.64 -14.46
N HIS A 35 -25.84 22.21 -15.49
CA HIS A 35 -25.36 21.20 -16.45
C HIS A 35 -24.23 21.75 -17.34
N LEU A 36 -24.33 23.01 -17.78
CA LEU A 36 -23.24 23.70 -18.51
C LEU A 36 -21.99 23.86 -17.64
N LEU A 37 -22.14 24.17 -16.34
CA LEU A 37 -21.03 24.28 -15.38
C LEU A 37 -20.39 22.92 -14.98
N GLY A 38 -20.99 21.80 -15.38
CA GLY A 38 -20.40 20.45 -15.38
C GLY A 38 -19.46 20.10 -14.21
N ASP A 39 -18.24 19.71 -14.55
CA ASP A 39 -17.12 19.48 -13.63
C ASP A 39 -16.34 20.77 -13.30
N TRP A 40 -16.49 21.85 -14.07
CA TRP A 40 -15.87 23.15 -13.76
C TRP A 40 -16.28 23.66 -12.37
N LEU A 41 -17.55 23.44 -11.96
CA LEU A 41 -18.04 23.84 -10.65
C LEU A 41 -17.28 23.18 -9.49
N GLU A 42 -16.81 21.95 -9.67
CA GLU A 42 -16.02 21.19 -8.68
C GLU A 42 -14.59 21.72 -8.52
N ASN A 43 -14.11 22.48 -9.52
CA ASN A 43 -12.75 23.02 -9.57
C ASN A 43 -12.61 24.39 -8.90
N GLN A 44 -13.65 24.89 -8.22
CA GLN A 44 -13.67 26.20 -7.55
C GLN A 44 -13.87 26.06 -6.02
N PRO A 45 -13.37 27.00 -5.19
CA PRO A 45 -13.28 26.83 -3.73
C PRO A 45 -14.57 27.16 -2.94
N TRP A 46 -15.76 26.88 -3.50
CA TRP A 46 -17.06 27.31 -2.92
C TRP A 46 -17.28 26.90 -1.46
N GLU A 47 -16.78 25.73 -1.06
CA GLU A 47 -16.94 25.22 0.31
C GLU A 47 -16.05 25.90 1.34
N PHE A 48 -14.99 26.58 0.91
CA PHE A 48 -13.97 27.14 1.80
C PHE A 48 -14.19 28.63 2.11
N LEU A 49 -15.00 29.34 1.34
CA LEU A 49 -15.31 30.76 1.54
C LEU A 49 -16.42 30.97 2.59
N VAL A 50 -16.16 30.53 3.83
CA VAL A 50 -17.17 30.50 4.91
C VAL A 50 -17.42 31.89 5.54
N CYS A 51 -16.38 32.71 5.65
CA CYS A 51 -16.44 34.02 6.28
C CYS A 51 -17.00 35.10 5.34
N SER A 52 -17.47 36.21 5.93
CA SER A 52 -17.78 37.46 5.22
C SER A 52 -16.65 38.50 5.34
N ASP A 53 -15.40 38.04 5.40
CA ASP A 53 -14.23 38.92 5.46
C ASP A 53 -13.90 39.52 4.07
N ALA A 54 -13.06 40.56 4.06
CA ALA A 54 -12.68 41.26 2.83
C ALA A 54 -12.08 40.32 1.77
N PHE A 55 -11.34 39.29 2.20
CA PHE A 55 -10.81 38.26 1.32
C PHE A 55 -11.92 37.44 0.65
N CYS A 56 -12.90 36.96 1.42
CA CYS A 56 -14.02 36.17 0.89
C CYS A 56 -14.91 37.01 -0.02
N CYS A 57 -15.18 38.28 0.30
CA CYS A 57 -15.90 39.21 -0.56
C CYS A 57 -15.17 39.44 -1.90
N ASN A 58 -13.86 39.67 -1.88
CA ASN A 58 -13.04 39.83 -3.08
C ASN A 58 -13.01 38.55 -3.93
N MET A 59 -12.86 37.38 -3.30
CA MET A 59 -12.88 36.09 -3.99
C MET A 59 -14.25 35.77 -4.60
N ALA A 60 -15.35 36.08 -3.90
CA ALA A 60 -16.71 35.86 -4.40
C ALA A 60 -17.02 36.71 -5.64
N ASN A 61 -16.54 37.97 -5.69
CA ASN A 61 -16.62 38.81 -6.90
C ASN A 61 -15.83 38.22 -8.09
N ALA A 62 -14.61 37.72 -7.83
CA ALA A 62 -13.80 37.06 -8.85
C ALA A 62 -14.47 35.76 -9.37
N LEU A 63 -15.08 34.98 -8.48
CA LEU A 63 -15.78 33.74 -8.83
C LEU A 63 -17.10 33.98 -9.56
N LEU A 64 -17.87 35.02 -9.21
CA LEU A 64 -19.01 35.49 -10.00
C LEU A 64 -18.57 35.83 -11.43
N SER A 65 -17.52 36.65 -11.56
CA SER A 65 -16.95 37.04 -12.85
C SER A 65 -16.50 35.83 -13.69
N ALA A 66 -15.80 34.87 -13.08
CA ALA A 66 -15.36 33.65 -13.74
C ALA A 66 -16.53 32.73 -14.15
N THR A 67 -17.59 32.66 -13.34
CA THR A 67 -18.82 31.90 -13.66
C THR A 67 -19.53 32.50 -14.88
N VAL A 68 -19.69 33.83 -14.91
CA VAL A 68 -20.30 34.56 -16.03
C VAL A 68 -19.47 34.36 -17.31
N GLN A 69 -18.14 34.53 -17.24
CA GLN A 69 -17.25 34.32 -18.40
C GLN A 69 -17.29 32.89 -18.93
N HIS A 70 -17.30 31.88 -18.04
CA HIS A 70 -17.34 30.48 -18.46
C HIS A 70 -18.68 30.12 -19.13
N LEU A 71 -19.80 30.58 -18.58
CA LEU A 71 -21.12 30.42 -19.20
C LEU A 71 -21.25 31.14 -20.54
N GLN A 72 -20.68 32.35 -20.67
CA GLN A 72 -20.67 33.11 -21.93
C GLN A 72 -19.87 32.38 -23.02
N ALA A 73 -18.72 31.79 -22.68
CA ALA A 73 -17.92 30.99 -23.62
C ALA A 73 -18.71 29.77 -24.14
N LEU A 74 -19.31 29.00 -23.23
CA LEU A 74 -20.11 27.81 -23.59
C LEU A 74 -21.36 28.17 -24.41
N ALA A 75 -22.01 29.31 -24.11
CA ALA A 75 -23.14 29.82 -24.90
C ALA A 75 -22.73 30.22 -26.33
N GLY A 76 -21.48 30.64 -26.53
CA GLY A 76 -20.92 30.95 -27.86
C GLY A 76 -20.65 29.71 -28.72
N GLU A 77 -20.30 28.58 -28.12
CA GLU A 77 -20.01 27.32 -28.83
C GLU A 77 -21.28 26.54 -29.23
N GLN A 78 -22.37 26.66 -28.47
CA GLN A 78 -23.60 25.86 -28.65
C GLN A 78 -24.64 26.46 -29.62
N GLY A 79 -24.46 27.70 -30.09
CA GLY A 79 -25.36 28.34 -31.07
C GLY A 79 -26.71 28.84 -30.52
N GLU A 80 -27.24 28.30 -29.42
CA GLU A 80 -28.47 28.76 -28.75
C GLU A 80 -28.31 30.07 -27.94
N GLY A 81 -27.53 31.02 -28.46
CA GLY A 81 -26.92 32.10 -27.68
C GLY A 81 -27.91 33.02 -26.94
N SER A 82 -28.99 33.47 -27.57
CA SER A 82 -29.81 34.58 -27.03
C SER A 82 -30.51 34.25 -25.70
N ALA A 83 -31.15 33.08 -25.61
CA ALA A 83 -31.88 32.67 -24.40
C ALA A 83 -30.93 32.36 -23.23
N ILE A 84 -29.77 31.74 -23.52
CA ILE A 84 -28.77 31.42 -22.49
C ILE A 84 -28.09 32.71 -22.00
N LEU A 85 -27.72 33.64 -22.90
CA LEU A 85 -27.16 34.94 -22.53
C LEU A 85 -28.15 35.78 -21.68
N GLN A 86 -29.45 35.74 -21.96
CA GLN A 86 -30.45 36.41 -21.13
C GLN A 86 -30.50 35.85 -19.70
N HIS A 87 -30.40 34.52 -19.53
CA HIS A 87 -30.28 33.91 -18.20
C HIS A 87 -28.97 34.29 -17.51
N ILE A 88 -27.85 34.38 -18.23
CA ILE A 88 -26.55 34.79 -17.69
C ILE A 88 -26.60 36.25 -17.18
N SER A 89 -27.12 37.20 -17.97
CA SER A 89 -27.26 38.59 -17.52
C SER A 89 -28.24 38.74 -16.35
N THR A 90 -29.26 37.88 -16.26
CA THR A 90 -30.18 37.84 -15.11
C THR A 90 -29.45 37.32 -13.85
N LEU A 91 -28.67 36.25 -13.97
CA LEU A 91 -27.80 35.71 -12.93
C LEU A 91 -26.81 36.77 -12.44
N GLU A 92 -26.13 37.44 -13.35
CA GLU A 92 -25.16 38.51 -13.05
C GLU A 92 -25.83 39.64 -12.27
N SER A 93 -27.00 40.13 -12.71
CA SER A 93 -27.75 41.18 -12.02
C SER A 93 -28.22 40.79 -10.60
N ILE A 94 -28.59 39.52 -10.39
CA ILE A 94 -28.99 38.98 -9.07
C ILE A 94 -27.80 38.95 -8.11
N TYR A 95 -26.66 38.42 -8.54
CA TYR A 95 -25.53 38.12 -7.66
C TYR A 95 -24.48 39.24 -7.59
N GLN A 96 -24.47 40.22 -8.49
CA GLN A 96 -23.59 41.40 -8.41
C GLN A 96 -23.86 42.25 -7.14
N ARG A 97 -25.06 42.18 -6.57
CA ARG A 97 -25.40 42.86 -5.31
C ARG A 97 -24.98 42.10 -4.06
N ASP A 98 -24.87 40.77 -4.15
CA ASP A 98 -24.40 39.88 -3.09
C ASP A 98 -23.72 38.65 -3.70
N PRO A 99 -22.40 38.72 -3.94
CA PRO A 99 -21.64 37.59 -4.47
C PRO A 99 -21.50 36.42 -3.49
N LEU A 100 -21.63 36.67 -2.17
CA LEU A 100 -21.59 35.61 -1.15
C LEU A 100 -22.84 34.73 -1.22
N LYS A 101 -23.99 35.26 -1.67
CA LYS A 101 -25.17 34.46 -2.00
C LYS A 101 -24.90 33.45 -3.11
N LEU A 102 -24.11 33.78 -4.15
CA LEU A 102 -23.74 32.82 -5.20
C LEU A 102 -22.91 31.67 -4.63
N VAL A 103 -21.87 32.03 -3.86
CA VAL A 103 -21.00 31.08 -3.17
C VAL A 103 -21.80 30.13 -2.26
N THR A 104 -22.77 30.67 -1.53
CA THR A 104 -23.68 29.90 -0.66
C THR A 104 -24.58 28.97 -1.47
N THR A 105 -25.15 29.44 -2.59
CA THR A 105 -26.00 28.65 -3.49
C THR A 105 -25.24 27.45 -4.05
N PHE A 106 -24.03 27.66 -4.60
CA PHE A 106 -23.21 26.58 -5.15
C PHE A 106 -22.67 25.63 -4.09
N ARG A 107 -22.36 26.10 -2.87
CA ARG A 107 -22.01 25.24 -1.73
C ARG A 107 -23.15 24.28 -1.38
N GLN A 108 -24.39 24.79 -1.28
CA GLN A 108 -25.57 23.96 -0.97
C GLN A 108 -25.81 22.91 -2.06
N ILE A 109 -25.68 23.29 -3.33
CA ILE A 109 -25.79 22.38 -4.48
C ILE A 109 -24.75 21.26 -4.40
N LEU A 110 -23.46 21.61 -4.25
CA LEU A 110 -22.38 20.62 -4.20
C LEU A 110 -22.48 19.71 -2.97
N GLN A 111 -22.89 20.22 -1.81
CA GLN A 111 -23.12 19.42 -0.61
C GLN A 111 -24.31 18.45 -0.79
N GLY A 112 -25.39 18.89 -1.44
CA GLY A 112 -26.52 18.04 -1.81
C GLY A 112 -26.14 16.94 -2.81
N GLU A 113 -25.37 17.30 -3.85
CA GLU A 113 -24.84 16.37 -4.86
C GLU A 113 -23.92 15.31 -4.22
N LYS A 114 -22.97 15.73 -3.36
CA LYS A 114 -22.13 14.82 -2.56
C LYS A 114 -22.98 13.85 -1.73
N LYS A 115 -24.00 14.35 -1.02
CA LYS A 115 -24.87 13.53 -0.18
C LYS A 115 -25.65 12.51 -1.00
N ALA A 116 -26.26 12.91 -2.12
CA ALA A 116 -27.02 12.01 -2.98
C ALA A 116 -26.13 10.93 -3.63
N VAL A 117 -24.88 11.27 -4.00
CA VAL A 117 -23.87 10.32 -4.49
C VAL A 117 -23.45 9.34 -3.38
N MET A 118 -23.20 9.81 -2.16
CA MET A 118 -22.88 8.94 -1.01
C MET A 118 -24.03 8.00 -0.64
N GLU A 119 -25.28 8.49 -0.64
CA GLU A 119 -26.46 7.66 -0.38
C GLU A 119 -26.67 6.57 -1.45
N GLN A 120 -26.45 6.88 -2.72
CA GLN A 120 -26.65 5.94 -3.83
C GLN A 120 -25.49 4.96 -4.01
N PHE A 121 -24.25 5.44 -3.92
CA PHE A 121 -23.07 4.71 -4.35
C PHE A 121 -22.06 4.40 -3.23
N ARG A 122 -22.25 4.95 -2.02
CA ARG A 122 -21.42 4.76 -0.80
C ARG A 122 -19.93 5.10 -0.94
N HIS A 123 -19.56 5.88 -1.95
CA HIS A 123 -18.18 6.27 -2.24
C HIS A 123 -18.19 7.60 -3.01
N LEU A 124 -17.05 8.28 -3.03
CA LEU A 124 -16.77 9.48 -3.83
C LEU A 124 -15.50 9.23 -4.67
N PRO A 125 -15.35 9.85 -5.86
CA PRO A 125 -14.17 9.64 -6.67
C PRO A 125 -12.90 10.13 -5.96
N LEU A 126 -11.87 9.31 -5.90
CA LEU A 126 -10.59 9.70 -5.29
C LEU A 126 -9.98 11.00 -5.87
N PRO A 127 -10.06 11.27 -7.20
CA PRO A 127 -9.63 12.54 -7.78
C PRO A 127 -10.39 13.75 -7.23
N PHE A 128 -11.66 13.58 -6.85
CA PHE A 128 -12.45 14.62 -6.22
C PHE A 128 -11.92 14.96 -4.83
N HIS A 129 -11.59 13.96 -3.99
CA HIS A 129 -10.94 14.22 -2.69
C HIS A 129 -9.62 14.98 -2.83
N TRP A 130 -8.76 14.59 -3.78
CA TRP A 130 -7.50 15.28 -4.05
C TRP A 130 -7.73 16.72 -4.52
N LYS A 131 -8.74 16.96 -5.37
CA LYS A 131 -9.08 18.31 -5.85
C LYS A 131 -9.59 19.20 -4.71
N GLN A 132 -10.44 18.67 -3.83
CA GLN A 132 -10.95 19.41 -2.66
C GLN A 132 -9.84 19.72 -1.64
N GLU A 133 -8.86 18.81 -1.45
CA GLU A 133 -7.66 19.09 -0.63
C GLU A 133 -6.79 20.20 -1.24
N GLU A 134 -6.55 20.16 -2.55
CA GLU A 134 -5.80 21.20 -3.26
C GLU A 134 -6.51 22.56 -3.18
N LEU A 135 -7.83 22.59 -3.33
CA LEU A 135 -8.64 23.81 -3.19
C LEU A 135 -8.61 24.35 -1.75
N LYS A 136 -8.75 23.48 -0.74
CA LYS A 136 -8.64 23.89 0.68
C LYS A 136 -7.27 24.51 0.99
N PHE A 137 -6.18 23.89 0.53
CA PHE A 137 -4.83 24.43 0.73
C PHE A 137 -4.59 25.74 -0.05
N SER A 138 -4.98 25.81 -1.33
CA SER A 138 -4.77 27.03 -2.13
C SER A 138 -5.58 28.22 -1.63
N THR A 139 -6.80 28.00 -1.14
CA THR A 139 -7.62 29.05 -0.51
C THR A 139 -6.97 29.55 0.79
N ALA A 140 -6.48 28.64 1.65
CA ALA A 140 -5.74 28.99 2.85
C ALA A 140 -4.47 29.83 2.54
N LEU A 141 -3.71 29.41 1.52
CA LEU A 141 -2.51 30.11 1.06
C LEU A 141 -2.82 31.52 0.54
N GLN A 142 -3.90 31.68 -0.23
CA GLN A 142 -4.35 32.98 -0.74
C GLN A 142 -4.86 33.90 0.38
N LYS A 143 -5.56 33.36 1.39
CA LYS A 143 -5.99 34.12 2.57
C LYS A 143 -4.79 34.63 3.37
N LEU A 144 -3.82 33.76 3.65
CA LEU A 144 -2.56 34.13 4.29
C LEU A 144 -1.83 35.25 3.54
N GLN A 145 -1.74 35.16 2.21
CA GLN A 145 -1.14 36.22 1.39
C GLN A 145 -1.93 37.54 1.43
N HIS A 146 -3.26 37.50 1.58
CA HIS A 146 -4.06 38.71 1.83
C HIS A 146 -3.72 39.33 3.19
N ARG A 147 -3.70 38.51 4.24
CA ARG A 147 -3.52 38.93 5.63
C ARG A 147 -2.13 39.48 5.89
N VAL A 148 -1.09 38.92 5.27
CA VAL A 148 0.28 39.49 5.29
C VAL A 148 0.35 40.86 4.59
N ARG A 149 -0.38 41.07 3.47
CA ARG A 149 -0.46 42.40 2.83
C ARG A 149 -1.23 43.41 3.69
N GLU A 150 -2.29 42.96 4.33
CA GLU A 150 -3.14 43.73 5.25
C GLU A 150 -2.36 44.19 6.49
N THR A 151 -1.64 43.28 7.16
CA THR A 151 -0.65 43.58 8.21
C THR A 151 0.32 44.68 7.78
N ARG A 152 0.91 44.52 6.59
CA ARG A 152 1.90 45.45 6.05
C ARG A 152 1.32 46.84 5.80
N LEU A 153 0.13 46.94 5.24
CA LEU A 153 -0.58 48.21 5.01
C LEU A 153 -0.96 48.89 6.34
N LEU A 154 -1.39 48.13 7.35
CA LEU A 154 -1.68 48.66 8.68
C LEU A 154 -0.43 49.25 9.35
N ARG A 155 0.73 48.57 9.26
CA ARG A 155 2.02 49.09 9.72
C ARG A 155 2.45 50.35 8.94
N GLU A 156 2.34 50.32 7.62
CA GLU A 156 2.70 51.47 6.77
C GLU A 156 1.80 52.70 7.03
N ALA A 157 0.54 52.51 7.42
CA ALA A 157 -0.36 53.58 7.88
C ALA A 157 0.01 54.08 9.30
N LEU A 158 0.34 53.18 10.23
CA LEU A 158 0.84 53.51 11.58
C LEU A 158 2.10 54.40 11.54
N GLN A 159 2.98 54.17 10.57
CA GLN A 159 4.23 54.93 10.39
C GLN A 159 4.06 56.29 9.68
N GLN A 160 2.87 56.62 9.17
CA GLN A 160 2.63 57.85 8.40
C GLN A 160 1.87 58.97 9.16
N GLY A 161 1.59 58.81 10.46
CA GLY A 161 0.98 59.85 11.30
C GLY A 161 1.86 60.26 12.48
N PRO A 162 1.90 61.55 12.90
CA PRO A 162 1.04 62.68 12.48
C PRO A 162 1.78 63.85 11.77
N GLU A 163 2.99 63.67 11.24
CA GLU A 163 3.80 64.79 10.70
C GLU A 163 3.28 65.39 9.38
N ALA A 164 2.43 64.71 8.63
CA ALA A 164 1.86 65.18 7.36
C ALA A 164 0.87 66.38 7.49
N SER A 165 0.71 66.95 8.68
CA SER A 165 -0.25 68.03 8.99
C SER A 165 0.32 69.45 8.90
N GLN A 166 1.61 69.63 8.60
CA GLN A 166 2.26 70.95 8.43
C GLN A 166 2.99 71.09 7.08
N GLY A 167 2.29 70.91 5.95
CA GLY A 167 2.92 70.98 4.63
C GLY A 167 2.01 71.20 3.43
N GLY A 168 1.70 72.47 3.13
CA GLY A 168 1.48 73.01 1.77
C GLY A 168 0.50 72.30 0.80
N THR A 169 -0.67 72.90 0.62
CA THR A 169 -1.65 72.58 -0.44
C THR A 169 -1.04 72.42 -1.84
N LEU A 170 -1.24 71.27 -2.47
CA LEU A 170 -1.70 71.12 -3.88
C LEU A 170 -2.12 69.65 -4.14
N GLY A 171 -3.11 69.44 -5.00
CA GLY A 171 -3.96 68.24 -4.95
C GLY A 171 -3.52 67.04 -5.79
N LEU A 172 -3.67 65.85 -5.20
CA LEU A 172 -3.95 64.58 -5.88
C LEU A 172 -5.09 63.87 -5.11
N GLU A 173 -6.02 63.24 -5.83
CA GLU A 173 -7.21 62.58 -5.26
C GLU A 173 -6.84 61.32 -4.45
N PRO A 174 -7.20 61.22 -3.14
CA PRO A 174 -6.98 60.03 -2.34
C PRO A 174 -8.10 59.00 -2.55
N LEU A 175 -8.03 58.26 -3.67
CA LEU A 175 -9.03 57.26 -4.02
C LEU A 175 -9.17 56.14 -2.97
N SER A 176 -10.38 56.02 -2.41
CA SER A 176 -10.94 54.82 -1.76
C SER A 176 -10.32 54.30 -0.44
N LEU A 177 -9.82 55.19 0.43
CA LEU A 177 -9.35 54.80 1.78
C LEU A 177 -10.42 54.87 2.91
N HIS A 178 -11.62 55.41 2.65
CA HIS A 178 -12.65 55.59 3.69
C HIS A 178 -13.44 54.32 4.06
N ASN A 179 -13.56 53.34 3.16
CA ASN A 179 -14.43 52.17 3.36
C ASN A 179 -13.84 51.07 4.28
N LEU A 180 -12.71 51.33 4.94
CA LEU A 180 -12.03 50.39 5.84
C LEU A 180 -12.11 50.78 7.34
N ILE A 181 -12.81 51.87 7.67
CA ILE A 181 -12.85 52.45 9.03
C ILE A 181 -14.21 52.24 9.73
N GLU A 182 -15.29 51.98 8.99
CA GLU A 182 -16.64 51.82 9.55
C GLU A 182 -17.01 50.36 9.90
N THR A 183 -16.44 49.85 10.99
CA THR A 183 -17.05 48.76 11.79
C THR A 183 -17.29 49.23 13.22
N PRO A 184 -18.55 49.49 13.64
CA PRO A 184 -18.85 50.22 14.88
C PRO A 184 -18.82 49.34 16.14
N ALA A 185 -17.72 48.63 16.40
CA ALA A 185 -17.66 47.63 17.49
C ALA A 185 -16.28 47.38 18.14
N SER A 186 -15.37 48.35 18.20
CA SER A 186 -14.27 48.33 19.19
C SER A 186 -13.69 49.72 19.48
N ARG A 187 -13.23 49.93 20.72
CA ARG A 187 -12.40 51.09 21.14
C ARG A 187 -10.97 50.64 21.46
N THR A 188 -10.39 49.82 20.58
CA THR A 188 -8.99 49.38 20.63
C THR A 188 -8.08 50.29 19.80
N GLY A 189 -6.85 50.46 20.23
CA GLY A 189 -5.85 51.30 19.56
C GLY A 189 -5.31 50.67 18.27
N PRO A 190 -4.77 51.48 17.32
CA PRO A 190 -4.21 50.95 16.08
C PRO A 190 -3.11 49.89 16.27
N SER A 191 -2.28 50.02 17.31
CA SER A 191 -1.28 49.00 17.70
C SER A 191 -1.90 47.68 18.18
N GLU A 192 -3.01 47.74 18.95
CA GLU A 192 -3.73 46.54 19.41
C GLU A 192 -4.38 45.81 18.23
N ASN A 193 -4.93 46.55 17.27
CA ASN A 193 -5.49 45.98 16.04
C ASN A 193 -4.41 45.28 15.19
N LEU A 194 -3.23 45.91 15.02
CA LEU A 194 -2.08 45.28 14.36
C LEU A 194 -1.58 44.03 15.10
N ALA A 195 -1.54 44.06 16.44
CA ALA A 195 -1.17 42.93 17.27
C ALA A 195 -2.13 41.73 17.08
N THR A 196 -3.43 41.98 16.97
CA THR A 196 -4.45 40.96 16.72
C THR A 196 -4.32 40.37 15.32
N VAL A 197 -4.23 41.19 14.26
CA VAL A 197 -4.07 40.70 12.88
C VAL A 197 -2.79 39.86 12.73
N LEU A 198 -1.69 40.24 13.39
CA LEU A 198 -0.47 39.42 13.44
C LEU A 198 -0.69 38.06 14.13
N GLN A 199 -1.33 38.04 15.29
CA GLN A 199 -1.61 36.80 16.04
C GLN A 199 -2.52 35.84 15.29
N GLU A 200 -3.55 36.37 14.62
CA GLU A 200 -4.43 35.60 13.74
C GLU A 200 -3.67 35.07 12.52
N THR A 201 -2.86 35.89 11.84
CA THR A 201 -2.09 35.47 10.66
C THR A 201 -1.09 34.36 10.98
N VAL A 202 -0.48 34.35 12.17
CA VAL A 202 0.35 33.22 12.63
C VAL A 202 -0.50 31.97 12.90
N GLY A 203 -1.71 32.10 13.44
CA GLY A 203 -2.65 30.98 13.61
C GLY A 203 -3.13 30.39 12.29
N GLU A 204 -3.40 31.22 11.29
CA GLU A 204 -3.73 30.77 9.92
C GLU A 204 -2.53 30.04 9.27
N LEU A 205 -1.29 30.43 9.61
CA LEU A 205 -0.07 29.78 9.12
C LEU A 205 0.16 28.41 9.77
N GLU A 206 -0.07 28.29 11.08
CA GLU A 206 -0.07 27.01 11.82
C GLU A 206 -1.13 26.05 11.25
N ALA A 207 -2.34 26.53 10.96
CA ALA A 207 -3.39 25.74 10.31
C ALA A 207 -3.01 25.29 8.89
N ALA A 208 -2.40 26.18 8.09
CA ALA A 208 -1.92 25.84 6.75
C ALA A 208 -0.73 24.85 6.78
N GLN A 209 0.14 24.94 7.78
CA GLN A 209 1.18 23.95 8.04
C GLN A 209 0.57 22.58 8.33
N ALA A 210 -0.43 22.49 9.22
CA ALA A 210 -1.08 21.23 9.58
C ALA A 210 -1.68 20.51 8.35
N LEU A 211 -2.24 21.25 7.38
CA LEU A 211 -2.70 20.69 6.10
C LEU A 211 -1.54 20.08 5.27
N VAL A 212 -0.38 20.73 5.21
CA VAL A 212 0.79 20.21 4.48
C VAL A 212 1.39 18.99 5.19
N LEU A 213 1.48 19.02 6.52
CA LEU A 213 1.91 17.86 7.32
C LEU A 213 0.97 16.66 7.11
N LYS A 214 -0.36 16.88 7.10
CA LYS A 214 -1.34 15.83 6.80
C LYS A 214 -1.14 15.26 5.38
N ARG A 215 -0.89 16.10 4.36
CA ARG A 215 -0.60 15.61 3.00
C ARG A 215 0.73 14.85 2.91
N ILE A 216 1.75 15.21 3.71
CA ILE A 216 2.99 14.42 3.86
C ILE A 216 2.70 13.03 4.42
N GLN A 217 1.87 12.90 5.47
CA GLN A 217 1.50 11.59 6.03
C GLN A 217 0.68 10.76 5.02
N ILE A 218 -0.28 11.37 4.31
CA ILE A 218 -1.04 10.72 3.24
C ILE A 218 -0.10 10.22 2.13
N TRP A 219 0.89 11.02 1.69
CA TRP A 219 1.86 10.59 0.69
C TRP A 219 2.72 9.42 1.17
N LYS A 220 3.19 9.42 2.43
CA LYS A 220 3.90 8.28 3.02
C LYS A 220 3.03 7.02 3.07
N ARG A 221 1.75 7.15 3.43
CA ARG A 221 0.79 6.02 3.44
C ARG A 221 0.53 5.48 2.03
N GLN A 222 0.42 6.35 1.03
CA GLN A 222 0.35 5.96 -0.38
C GLN A 222 1.63 5.21 -0.82
N GLN A 223 2.82 5.71 -0.45
CA GLN A 223 4.10 5.04 -0.73
C GLN A 223 4.20 3.66 -0.03
N GLN A 224 3.68 3.52 1.19
CA GLN A 224 3.63 2.24 1.91
C GLN A 224 2.74 1.22 1.20
N LEU A 225 1.54 1.63 0.78
CA LEU A 225 0.63 0.78 0.02
C LEU A 225 1.18 0.44 -1.37
N ALA A 226 1.99 1.32 -1.98
CA ALA A 226 2.71 1.06 -3.22
C ALA A 226 3.67 -0.15 -3.09
N GLY A 227 4.28 -0.34 -1.91
CA GLY A 227 5.10 -1.52 -1.59
C GLY A 227 4.33 -2.85 -1.69
N ASN A 228 3.00 -2.83 -1.56
CA ASN A 228 2.11 -3.98 -1.76
C ASN A 228 1.54 -4.07 -3.19
N GLY A 229 1.79 -3.07 -4.04
CA GLY A 229 1.29 -3.01 -5.42
C GLY A 229 0.22 -1.95 -5.70
N ALA A 230 -0.06 -1.04 -4.77
CA ALA A 230 -1.00 0.06 -5.02
C ALA A 230 -0.49 1.01 -6.13
N PRO A 231 -1.39 1.63 -6.92
CA PRO A 231 -1.03 2.75 -7.78
C PRO A 231 -0.57 3.93 -6.91
N PHE A 232 0.48 4.62 -7.36
CA PHE A 232 1.18 5.63 -6.56
C PHE A 232 1.66 6.79 -7.41
N GLU A 233 1.47 8.01 -6.90
CA GLU A 233 2.05 9.22 -7.46
C GLU A 233 3.43 9.47 -6.80
N GLU A 234 4.51 9.07 -7.49
CA GLU A 234 5.89 9.28 -7.02
C GLU A 234 6.28 10.78 -6.96
N SER A 235 5.48 11.68 -7.53
CA SER A 235 5.79 13.10 -7.69
C SER A 235 5.72 13.87 -6.37
N LEU A 236 6.87 14.07 -5.73
CA LEU A 236 7.02 15.04 -4.63
C LEU A 236 7.00 16.52 -5.10
N GLY A 237 6.91 16.79 -6.40
CA GLY A 237 6.94 18.14 -6.97
C GLY A 237 5.84 19.10 -6.48
N PRO A 238 4.56 18.71 -6.49
CA PRO A 238 3.47 19.53 -5.95
C PRO A 238 3.64 19.78 -4.44
N LEU A 239 4.06 18.76 -3.69
CA LEU A 239 4.25 18.84 -2.24
C LEU A 239 5.43 19.76 -1.87
N GLN A 240 6.51 19.70 -2.65
CA GLN A 240 7.63 20.65 -2.54
C GLN A 240 7.16 22.10 -2.71
N LYS A 241 6.37 22.40 -3.75
CA LYS A 241 5.81 23.75 -3.96
C LYS A 241 4.93 24.21 -2.79
N ARG A 242 4.15 23.33 -2.15
CA ARG A 242 3.38 23.67 -0.95
C ARG A 242 4.31 24.07 0.21
N CYS A 243 5.36 23.29 0.48
CA CYS A 243 6.35 23.62 1.51
C CYS A 243 7.10 24.93 1.22
N GLU A 244 7.60 25.12 -0.01
CA GLU A 244 8.29 26.34 -0.45
C GLU A 244 7.39 27.58 -0.27
N SER A 245 6.11 27.49 -0.68
CA SER A 245 5.16 28.60 -0.54
C SER A 245 4.88 28.99 0.92
N LEU A 246 4.83 28.02 1.83
CA LEU A 246 4.69 28.31 3.27
C LEU A 246 5.95 28.96 3.85
N VAL A 247 7.15 28.54 3.42
CA VAL A 247 8.41 29.19 3.82
C VAL A 247 8.51 30.62 3.30
N ASP A 248 8.03 30.89 2.09
CA ASP A 248 8.03 32.22 1.51
C ASP A 248 7.07 33.18 2.26
N ILE A 249 5.89 32.68 2.68
CA ILE A 249 4.95 33.44 3.54
C ILE A 249 5.50 33.63 4.95
N TYR A 250 6.06 32.57 5.55
CA TYR A 250 6.74 32.64 6.84
C TYR A 250 7.83 33.73 6.84
N SER A 251 8.64 33.81 5.78
CA SER A 251 9.72 34.80 5.69
C SER A 251 9.21 36.23 5.61
N GLN A 252 8.10 36.46 4.91
CA GLN A 252 7.41 37.76 4.90
C GLN A 252 6.86 38.10 6.29
N LEU A 253 6.18 37.16 6.95
CA LEU A 253 5.58 37.38 8.27
C LEU A 253 6.66 37.59 9.37
N GLN A 254 7.81 36.91 9.28
CA GLN A 254 8.96 37.15 10.15
C GLN A 254 9.58 38.54 9.92
N GLN A 255 9.63 39.03 8.69
CA GLN A 255 10.06 40.41 8.38
C GLN A 255 9.09 41.45 8.96
N GLU A 256 7.78 41.24 8.82
CA GLU A 256 6.76 42.12 9.38
C GLU A 256 6.83 42.19 10.92
N VAL A 257 6.91 41.03 11.61
CA VAL A 257 7.06 40.96 13.08
C VAL A 257 8.40 41.57 13.56
N GLY A 258 9.46 41.49 12.74
CA GLY A 258 10.73 42.17 12.99
C GLY A 258 10.62 43.70 12.86
N ALA A 259 9.93 44.18 11.82
CA ALA A 259 9.77 45.59 11.50
C ALA A 259 8.88 46.33 12.51
N THR A 260 7.85 45.70 13.07
CA THR A 260 6.96 46.26 14.12
C THR A 260 7.64 46.49 15.48
N GLY A 261 8.97 46.52 15.52
CA GLY A 261 9.77 46.40 16.73
C GLY A 261 9.71 47.56 17.72
N GLY A 262 9.12 48.70 17.34
CA GLY A 262 8.79 49.83 18.23
C GLY A 262 7.28 50.04 18.44
N GLU A 263 6.42 49.33 17.71
CA GLU A 263 4.96 49.52 17.70
C GLU A 263 4.21 48.48 18.53
N LEU A 264 4.86 47.34 18.82
CA LEU A 264 4.26 46.13 19.41
C LEU A 264 4.88 45.79 20.77
N GLU A 265 4.09 45.30 21.73
CA GLU A 265 4.62 44.90 23.04
C GLU A 265 5.69 43.81 22.91
N SER A 266 6.80 43.98 23.64
CA SER A 266 7.96 43.07 23.60
C SER A 266 7.59 41.61 23.90
N LYS A 267 6.62 41.36 24.79
CA LYS A 267 6.11 40.01 25.10
C LYS A 267 5.36 39.39 23.92
N ILE A 268 4.44 40.14 23.30
CA ILE A 268 3.66 39.69 22.14
C ILE A 268 4.61 39.39 20.97
N ARG A 269 5.56 40.29 20.68
CA ARG A 269 6.59 40.07 19.66
C ARG A 269 7.41 38.82 19.93
N ALA A 270 7.84 38.58 21.16
CA ALA A 270 8.61 37.38 21.53
C ALA A 270 7.77 36.09 21.38
N SER A 271 6.48 36.13 21.73
CA SER A 271 5.55 35.01 21.53
C SER A 271 5.35 34.70 20.04
N LEU A 272 5.13 35.72 19.21
CA LEU A 272 5.00 35.56 17.75
C LEU A 272 6.26 34.97 17.13
N ILE A 273 7.46 35.46 17.49
CA ILE A 273 8.74 34.89 17.02
C ILE A 273 8.87 33.43 17.45
N SER A 274 8.55 33.09 18.71
CA SER A 274 8.63 31.70 19.18
C SER A 274 7.65 30.75 18.47
N ARG A 275 6.45 31.22 18.12
CA ARG A 275 5.47 30.44 17.31
C ARG A 275 5.98 30.26 15.88
N LEU A 276 6.47 31.34 15.26
CA LEU A 276 7.05 31.32 13.92
C LEU A 276 8.24 30.36 13.83
N ASP A 277 9.21 30.45 14.74
CA ASP A 277 10.40 29.58 14.75
C ASP A 277 10.01 28.09 14.95
N GLU A 278 8.97 27.81 15.74
CA GLU A 278 8.41 26.45 15.90
C GLU A 278 7.74 25.93 14.63
N VAL A 279 6.92 26.76 13.95
CA VAL A 279 6.36 26.46 12.63
C VAL A 279 7.48 26.13 11.64
N LEU A 280 8.52 26.97 11.55
CA LEU A 280 9.65 26.72 10.66
C LEU A 280 10.38 25.42 11.01
N ARG A 281 10.69 25.20 12.29
CA ARG A 281 11.38 24.00 12.80
C ARG A 281 10.64 22.73 12.41
N THR A 282 9.33 22.68 12.67
CA THR A 282 8.49 21.51 12.42
C THR A 282 8.19 21.30 10.93
N LEU A 283 8.14 22.36 10.12
CA LEU A 283 8.03 22.25 8.65
C LEU A 283 9.36 21.75 8.04
N VAL A 284 10.50 22.27 8.49
CA VAL A 284 11.85 21.87 8.03
C VAL A 284 12.11 20.40 8.33
N THR A 285 11.92 19.94 9.57
CA THR A 285 12.15 18.54 9.95
C THR A 285 11.21 17.57 9.21
N SER A 286 9.94 17.92 9.07
CA SER A 286 8.94 17.08 8.36
C SER A 286 9.15 17.01 6.84
N SER A 287 9.92 17.94 6.27
CA SER A 287 10.19 18.02 4.82
C SER A 287 11.37 17.16 4.34
N PHE A 288 12.00 16.38 5.23
CA PHE A 288 13.03 15.40 4.88
C PHE A 288 12.39 14.01 4.74
N LEU A 289 12.40 13.46 3.52
CA LEU A 289 11.59 12.29 3.15
C LEU A 289 12.43 11.22 2.46
N VAL A 290 12.08 9.94 2.66
CA VAL A 290 12.64 8.82 1.90
C VAL A 290 11.85 8.70 0.59
N GLU A 291 12.36 9.31 -0.49
CA GLU A 291 11.75 9.30 -1.83
C GLU A 291 11.84 7.92 -2.48
N LYS A 292 13.02 7.27 -2.39
CA LYS A 292 13.25 5.90 -2.86
C LYS A 292 13.54 4.99 -1.66
N GLN A 293 12.55 4.19 -1.27
CA GLN A 293 12.67 3.22 -0.19
C GLN A 293 13.71 2.11 -0.51
N PRO A 294 14.41 1.57 0.50
CA PRO A 294 15.19 0.35 0.34
C PRO A 294 14.27 -0.87 0.09
N PRO A 295 14.80 -2.00 -0.43
CA PRO A 295 14.03 -3.24 -0.53
C PRO A 295 13.54 -3.69 0.86
N GLN A 296 12.23 -3.81 1.03
CA GLN A 296 11.63 -4.19 2.31
C GLN A 296 11.90 -5.66 2.71
N VAL A 297 12.31 -6.51 1.76
CA VAL A 297 12.98 -7.78 2.07
C VAL A 297 14.43 -7.63 1.61
N LEU A 298 15.35 -7.49 2.57
CA LEU A 298 16.75 -7.18 2.31
C LEU A 298 17.64 -8.38 2.61
N LYS A 299 18.33 -8.91 1.59
CA LYS A 299 19.32 -9.98 1.78
C LYS A 299 20.67 -9.42 2.21
N THR A 300 21.26 -9.96 3.28
CA THR A 300 22.64 -9.65 3.71
C THR A 300 23.64 -9.87 2.58
N GLN A 301 24.73 -9.09 2.56
CA GLN A 301 25.78 -9.13 1.53
C GLN A 301 25.29 -8.85 0.10
N THR A 302 24.05 -8.37 -0.08
CA THR A 302 23.51 -7.95 -1.38
C THR A 302 23.50 -6.42 -1.46
N LYS A 303 23.93 -5.86 -2.60
CA LYS A 303 23.88 -4.41 -2.82
C LYS A 303 22.43 -3.94 -2.97
N PHE A 304 22.11 -2.80 -2.39
CA PHE A 304 20.80 -2.16 -2.51
C PHE A 304 20.93 -0.65 -2.74
N GLN A 305 19.79 -0.02 -3.00
CA GLN A 305 19.68 1.42 -3.19
C GLN A 305 18.60 2.01 -2.29
N ALA A 306 18.80 3.27 -1.90
CA ALA A 306 17.78 4.11 -1.28
C ALA A 306 18.06 5.57 -1.64
N GLY A 307 17.08 6.45 -1.49
CA GLY A 307 17.22 7.87 -1.80
C GLY A 307 16.34 8.73 -0.90
N VAL A 308 16.90 9.82 -0.39
CA VAL A 308 16.17 10.83 0.38
C VAL A 308 16.08 12.14 -0.38
N ARG A 309 15.01 12.89 -0.15
CA ARG A 309 14.76 14.21 -0.71
C ARG A 309 14.42 15.18 0.42
N PHE A 310 15.03 16.36 0.38
CA PHE A 310 14.73 17.46 1.30
C PHE A 310 13.95 18.52 0.52
N LEU A 311 12.64 18.62 0.74
CA LEU A 311 11.79 19.48 -0.09
C LEU A 311 12.22 20.96 -0.02
N LEU A 312 12.73 21.40 1.14
CA LEU A 312 13.16 22.79 1.36
C LEU A 312 14.66 23.03 1.09
N GLY A 313 15.38 22.05 0.53
CA GLY A 313 16.83 22.14 0.31
C GLY A 313 17.24 23.22 -0.70
N LEU A 314 16.39 23.52 -1.70
CA LEU A 314 16.66 24.62 -2.63
C LEU A 314 16.56 26.00 -1.95
N ARG A 315 15.71 26.16 -0.92
CA ARG A 315 15.57 27.40 -0.14
C ARG A 315 16.71 27.58 0.88
N PHE A 316 17.19 26.49 1.52
CA PHE A 316 18.12 26.59 2.65
C PHE A 316 19.56 26.12 2.40
N LEU A 317 19.82 25.29 1.39
CA LEU A 317 21.17 24.80 1.06
C LEU A 317 21.76 25.48 -0.19
N GLY A 318 20.90 26.00 -1.07
CA GLY A 318 21.25 26.93 -2.15
C GLY A 318 22.49 26.53 -2.98
N THR A 319 23.35 27.51 -3.27
CA THR A 319 24.69 27.30 -3.85
C THR A 319 25.77 27.22 -2.77
N SER A 320 25.54 26.47 -1.70
CA SER A 320 26.57 26.19 -0.69
C SER A 320 27.80 25.55 -1.34
N ALA A 321 28.99 26.06 -1.03
CA ALA A 321 30.26 25.53 -1.54
C ALA A 321 30.56 24.09 -1.07
N LYS A 322 29.83 23.57 -0.08
CA LYS A 322 29.80 22.15 0.28
C LYS A 322 28.36 21.72 0.63
N PRO A 323 27.80 20.68 -0.01
CA PRO A 323 26.53 20.09 0.45
C PRO A 323 26.74 19.37 1.79
N PRO A 324 25.73 19.33 2.68
CA PRO A 324 25.80 18.52 3.88
C PRO A 324 25.79 17.03 3.52
N LEU A 325 26.42 16.20 4.34
CA LEU A 325 26.47 14.75 4.13
C LEU A 325 25.26 14.09 4.79
N VAL A 326 24.56 13.22 4.07
CA VAL A 326 23.56 12.32 4.64
C VAL A 326 24.22 11.00 4.96
N ARG A 327 24.06 10.55 6.21
CA ARG A 327 24.48 9.24 6.70
C ARG A 327 23.28 8.30 6.83
N ALA A 328 23.45 7.04 6.46
CA ALA A 328 22.50 5.96 6.60
C ALA A 328 22.99 4.95 7.65
N ASP A 329 22.16 4.61 8.62
CA ASP A 329 22.46 3.61 9.65
C ASP A 329 21.32 2.59 9.77
N MET A 330 21.64 1.37 10.20
CA MET A 330 20.63 0.33 10.42
C MET A 330 20.14 0.41 11.87
N VAL A 331 18.83 0.55 12.03
CA VAL A 331 18.16 0.58 13.34
C VAL A 331 17.16 -0.57 13.47
N THR A 332 17.10 -1.15 14.66
CA THR A 332 16.07 -2.12 15.04
C THR A 332 14.76 -1.42 15.41
N GLU A 333 13.65 -2.16 15.43
CA GLU A 333 12.37 -1.64 15.93
C GLU A 333 12.47 -0.98 17.33
N LYS A 334 13.24 -1.55 18.27
CA LYS A 334 13.45 -0.93 19.59
C LYS A 334 14.06 0.46 19.49
N GLN A 335 15.05 0.63 18.62
CA GLN A 335 15.72 1.92 18.40
C GLN A 335 14.82 2.91 17.65
N ALA A 336 14.01 2.43 16.70
CA ALA A 336 13.00 3.26 16.03
C ALA A 336 11.95 3.81 17.03
N ARG A 337 11.58 3.03 18.05
CA ARG A 337 10.73 3.49 19.18
C ARG A 337 11.44 4.54 20.03
N GLU A 338 12.71 4.30 20.38
CA GLU A 338 13.51 5.23 21.17
C GLU A 338 13.70 6.59 20.48
N LEU A 339 13.86 6.60 19.14
CA LEU A 339 13.91 7.81 18.33
C LEU A 339 12.57 8.58 18.23
N SER A 340 11.43 7.89 18.47
CA SER A 340 10.11 8.54 18.52
C SER A 340 9.77 9.18 19.87
N MET A 341 10.59 8.95 20.90
CA MET A 341 10.43 9.53 22.23
C MET A 341 11.45 10.66 22.46
N PRO A 342 11.07 11.81 23.02
CA PRO A 342 12.00 12.91 23.29
C PRO A 342 12.93 12.56 24.47
N GLN A 343 14.07 11.93 24.20
CA GLN A 343 15.15 11.74 25.18
C GLN A 343 16.11 12.94 25.21
N GLY A 344 16.71 13.17 26.37
CA GLY A 344 17.78 14.16 26.54
C GLY A 344 19.08 13.78 25.81
N PRO A 345 20.01 14.73 25.62
CA PRO A 345 21.24 14.49 24.87
C PRO A 345 22.19 13.52 25.60
N GLY A 346 22.33 12.30 25.10
CA GLY A 346 23.33 11.34 25.60
C GLY A 346 23.32 9.95 24.95
N THR A 347 22.15 9.39 24.66
CA THR A 347 21.98 8.01 24.15
C THR A 347 22.14 7.91 22.63
N GLY A 348 23.38 8.01 22.15
CA GLY A 348 23.71 7.71 20.75
C GLY A 348 23.40 6.26 20.38
N ALA A 349 22.50 6.03 19.43
CA ALA A 349 22.08 4.69 19.03
C ALA A 349 23.25 3.89 18.40
N GLU A 350 23.67 2.80 19.04
CA GLU A 350 24.61 1.85 18.42
C GLU A 350 24.01 1.30 17.12
N SER A 351 24.69 1.48 15.97
CA SER A 351 24.22 0.89 14.71
C SER A 351 24.15 -0.62 14.84
N THR A 352 22.96 -1.19 14.63
CA THR A 352 22.74 -2.63 14.74
C THR A 352 23.19 -3.39 13.49
N GLY A 353 23.48 -2.69 12.39
CA GLY A 353 24.07 -3.25 11.18
C GLY A 353 25.27 -2.46 10.67
N GLU A 354 26.21 -3.16 10.05
CA GLU A 354 27.33 -2.55 9.34
C GLU A 354 26.95 -2.33 7.87
N ILE A 355 26.72 -1.07 7.48
CA ILE A 355 26.42 -0.66 6.10
C ILE A 355 27.68 -0.03 5.48
N ILE A 356 28.12 -0.51 4.32
CA ILE A 356 29.18 0.13 3.52
C ILE A 356 28.56 1.17 2.58
N ASN A 357 29.34 2.21 2.23
CA ASN A 357 28.95 3.34 1.36
C ASN A 357 27.76 4.12 1.93
N ASN A 358 27.70 4.21 3.26
CA ASN A 358 26.56 4.71 4.00
C ASN A 358 26.50 6.24 4.10
N THR A 359 27.37 6.97 3.40
CA THR A 359 27.44 8.44 3.47
C THR A 359 27.48 9.01 2.06
N VAL A 360 26.55 9.94 1.74
CA VAL A 360 26.36 10.55 0.41
C VAL A 360 26.02 12.03 0.57
N PRO A 361 26.55 12.95 -0.27
CA PRO A 361 26.17 14.37 -0.23
C PRO A 361 24.69 14.60 -0.59
N LEU A 362 24.09 15.61 0.05
CA LEU A 362 22.75 16.11 -0.27
C LEU A 362 22.85 17.13 -1.41
N GLU A 363 22.69 16.68 -2.65
CA GLU A 363 22.97 17.46 -3.86
C GLU A 363 21.72 18.21 -4.37
N ASN A 364 21.93 19.45 -4.83
CA ASN A 364 20.90 20.29 -5.45
C ASN A 364 20.91 20.10 -6.97
N SER A 365 19.90 19.40 -7.50
CA SER A 365 19.68 19.22 -8.94
C SER A 365 18.80 20.35 -9.47
N ILE A 366 19.43 21.34 -10.10
CA ILE A 366 18.73 22.46 -10.74
C ILE A 366 17.78 21.96 -11.86
N PRO A 367 18.19 21.06 -12.79
CA PRO A 367 17.28 20.57 -13.84
C PRO A 367 16.11 19.72 -13.31
N GLY A 368 16.27 19.05 -12.16
CA GLY A 368 15.21 18.28 -11.51
C GLY A 368 14.35 19.09 -10.53
N ASN A 369 14.69 20.36 -10.29
CA ASN A 369 14.16 21.21 -9.22
C ASN A 369 14.05 20.46 -7.86
N CYS A 370 15.11 19.75 -7.47
CA CYS A 370 15.10 18.92 -6.26
C CYS A 370 16.43 18.95 -5.50
N CYS A 371 16.36 18.68 -4.19
CA CYS A 371 17.50 18.48 -3.32
C CYS A 371 17.46 17.05 -2.78
N SER A 372 18.44 16.21 -3.12
CA SER A 372 18.38 14.77 -2.84
C SER A 372 19.75 14.12 -2.61
N ALA A 373 19.77 13.02 -1.84
CA ALA A 373 20.93 12.15 -1.67
C ALA A 373 20.55 10.73 -2.11
N LEU A 374 21.11 10.28 -3.24
CA LEU A 374 20.82 8.96 -3.82
C LEU A 374 21.96 7.97 -3.53
N PHE A 375 21.70 7.04 -2.62
CA PHE A 375 22.64 5.99 -2.25
C PHE A 375 22.60 4.85 -3.28
N LYS A 376 23.53 4.88 -4.25
CA LYS A 376 23.55 3.95 -5.41
C LYS A 376 24.14 2.56 -5.11
N ASN A 377 24.87 2.38 -4.00
CA ASN A 377 25.70 1.21 -3.71
C ASN A 377 25.73 0.82 -2.20
N LEU A 378 24.61 0.89 -1.49
CA LEU A 378 24.56 0.44 -0.09
C LEU A 378 24.80 -1.07 0.00
N LEU A 379 25.50 -1.52 1.04
CA LEU A 379 25.76 -2.93 1.28
C LEU A 379 25.71 -3.26 2.77
N LEU A 380 24.71 -4.05 3.20
CA LEU A 380 24.62 -4.54 4.58
C LEU A 380 25.52 -5.77 4.74
N LYS A 381 26.68 -5.62 5.38
CA LYS A 381 27.64 -6.71 5.65
C LYS A 381 27.11 -7.69 6.69
N LYS A 382 26.68 -7.16 7.84
CA LYS A 382 26.34 -7.90 9.06
C LYS A 382 25.26 -7.14 9.82
N ILE A 383 24.40 -7.88 10.53
CA ILE A 383 23.40 -7.34 11.45
C ILE A 383 23.51 -8.07 12.80
N LYS A 384 23.45 -7.33 13.90
CA LYS A 384 23.14 -7.82 15.25
C LYS A 384 21.62 -8.02 15.31
N ARG A 385 21.16 -9.25 15.53
CA ARG A 385 19.72 -9.55 15.74
C ARG A 385 19.34 -9.31 17.19
N CYS A 386 18.05 -9.07 17.44
CA CYS A 386 17.51 -8.97 18.80
C CYS A 386 17.34 -10.35 19.43
N GLU A 387 17.27 -10.41 20.76
CA GLU A 387 16.81 -11.61 21.46
C GLU A 387 15.30 -11.76 21.26
N ARG A 388 14.90 -12.80 20.52
CA ARG A 388 13.50 -13.11 20.21
C ARG A 388 12.77 -13.68 21.42
N LYS A 389 11.46 -13.42 21.51
CA LYS A 389 10.60 -13.92 22.60
C LYS A 389 9.67 -15.02 22.10
N GLY A 390 9.60 -16.14 22.83
CA GLY A 390 8.69 -17.24 22.52
C GLY A 390 8.96 -17.87 21.15
N THR A 391 7.89 -18.04 20.34
CA THR A 391 7.90 -18.74 19.05
C THR A 391 8.12 -17.81 17.84
N GLU A 392 8.57 -16.58 18.07
CA GLU A 392 8.80 -15.59 17.01
C GLU A 392 9.87 -16.02 16.00
N SER A 393 9.55 -15.91 14.70
CA SER A 393 10.46 -16.24 13.62
C SER A 393 11.42 -15.10 13.33
N VAL A 394 12.63 -15.42 12.87
CA VAL A 394 13.64 -14.44 12.40
C VAL A 394 13.12 -13.57 11.24
N THR A 395 12.08 -14.04 10.54
CA THR A 395 11.39 -13.34 9.45
C THR A 395 10.33 -12.34 9.91
N GLU A 396 10.10 -12.22 11.22
CA GLU A 396 9.26 -11.19 11.84
C GLU A 396 10.06 -10.01 12.41
N GLU A 397 11.37 -10.17 12.62
CA GLU A 397 12.26 -9.12 13.13
C GLU A 397 12.30 -7.90 12.18
N LYS A 398 11.61 -6.81 12.55
CA LYS A 398 11.56 -5.55 11.78
C LYS A 398 12.75 -4.65 12.10
N CYS A 399 13.39 -4.14 11.05
CA CYS A 399 14.43 -3.12 11.09
C CYS A 399 14.07 -1.98 10.13
N ALA A 400 14.85 -0.89 10.13
CA ALA A 400 14.75 0.17 9.13
C ALA A 400 16.12 0.84 8.92
N VAL A 401 16.24 1.57 7.81
CA VAL A 401 17.37 2.49 7.59
C VAL A 401 16.99 3.86 8.11
N LEU A 402 17.75 4.37 9.07
CA LEU A 402 17.71 5.76 9.51
C LEU A 402 18.63 6.58 8.63
N PHE A 403 18.08 7.58 7.94
CA PHE A 403 18.85 8.61 7.24
C PHE A 403 18.96 9.83 8.16
N SER A 404 20.17 10.34 8.36
CA SER A 404 20.44 11.50 9.21
C SER A 404 21.38 12.49 8.52
N THR A 405 21.15 13.78 8.73
CA THR A 405 22.06 14.85 8.30
C THR A 405 21.90 16.06 9.22
N SER A 406 22.83 17.01 9.16
CA SER A 406 22.74 18.25 9.94
C SER A 406 23.29 19.44 9.16
N PHE A 407 22.65 20.59 9.34
CA PHE A 407 23.03 21.86 8.74
C PHE A 407 22.61 23.03 9.65
N THR A 408 23.17 24.21 9.43
CA THR A 408 22.83 25.42 10.19
C THR A 408 21.78 26.23 9.46
N LEU A 409 20.67 26.56 10.12
CA LEU A 409 19.58 27.36 9.57
C LEU A 409 19.67 28.83 10.00
N GLY A 410 19.40 29.74 9.05
CA GLY A 410 19.24 31.17 9.29
C GLY A 410 20.54 31.94 9.65
N PRO A 411 20.45 33.28 9.79
CA PRO A 411 21.59 34.13 10.16
C PRO A 411 22.13 33.80 11.56
N ASN A 412 21.27 33.29 12.45
CA ASN A 412 21.61 32.88 13.81
C ASN A 412 22.38 31.53 13.86
N LYS A 413 22.63 30.89 12.71
CA LYS A 413 23.38 29.63 12.56
C LYS A 413 22.84 28.48 13.42
N LEU A 414 21.53 28.39 13.60
CA LEU A 414 20.91 27.40 14.49
C LEU A 414 21.14 25.98 13.93
N PRO A 415 21.83 25.06 14.63
CA PRO A 415 22.09 23.72 14.12
C PRO A 415 20.82 22.87 14.16
N ILE A 416 20.35 22.42 13.01
CA ILE A 416 19.22 21.51 12.88
C ILE A 416 19.71 20.16 12.38
N GLN A 417 19.28 19.11 13.09
CA GLN A 417 19.43 17.73 12.65
C GLN A 417 18.14 17.30 11.93
N LEU A 418 18.28 16.82 10.69
CA LEU A 418 17.22 16.14 9.97
C LEU A 418 17.38 14.63 10.16
N GLN A 419 16.26 13.94 10.39
CA GLN A 419 16.19 12.50 10.46
C GLN A 419 14.97 11.99 9.68
N ALA A 420 15.15 10.94 8.88
CA ALA A 420 14.06 10.26 8.18
C ALA A 420 14.26 8.75 8.26
N LEU A 421 13.20 8.04 8.64
CA LEU A 421 13.18 6.58 8.76
C LEU A 421 12.61 5.96 7.48
N SER A 422 13.20 4.86 7.00
CA SER A 422 12.57 4.05 5.94
C SER A 422 11.28 3.39 6.42
N LEU A 423 10.50 2.85 5.48
CA LEU A 423 9.54 1.79 5.82
C LEU A 423 10.26 0.62 6.52
N PRO A 424 9.55 -0.16 7.37
CA PRO A 424 10.14 -1.35 7.95
C PRO A 424 10.55 -2.34 6.87
N LEU A 425 11.68 -3.00 7.13
CA LEU A 425 12.28 -4.04 6.30
C LEU A 425 12.68 -5.25 7.16
N VAL A 426 12.67 -6.44 6.55
CA VAL A 426 13.09 -7.70 7.17
C VAL A 426 14.41 -8.14 6.55
N VAL A 427 15.39 -8.50 7.40
CA VAL A 427 16.75 -8.86 6.95
C VAL A 427 16.96 -10.38 6.89
N ILE A 428 16.95 -10.90 5.67
CA ILE A 428 17.17 -12.32 5.38
C ILE A 428 18.63 -12.64 5.05
N VAL A 429 19.05 -13.88 5.30
CA VAL A 429 20.37 -14.41 4.93
C VAL A 429 20.28 -15.32 3.70
N HIS A 430 19.21 -16.10 3.59
CA HIS A 430 19.01 -17.07 2.52
C HIS A 430 17.62 -16.97 1.87
N GLY A 431 17.51 -17.36 0.60
CA GLY A 431 16.31 -17.14 -0.23
C GLY A 431 15.06 -17.91 0.23
N ASN A 432 15.21 -19.00 0.98
CA ASN A 432 14.06 -19.70 1.59
C ASN A 432 13.35 -18.90 2.69
N GLN A 433 13.93 -17.79 3.15
CA GLN A 433 13.30 -16.86 4.09
C GLN A 433 12.44 -15.80 3.40
N ASP A 434 12.61 -15.58 2.09
CA ASP A 434 11.95 -14.52 1.30
C ASP A 434 10.43 -14.57 1.41
N ASN A 435 9.84 -15.76 1.24
CA ASN A 435 8.40 -15.98 1.36
C ASN A 435 7.82 -15.51 2.71
N ASN A 436 8.42 -15.93 3.83
CA ASN A 436 7.94 -15.54 5.16
C ASN A 436 8.23 -14.05 5.46
N ALA A 437 9.34 -13.50 4.96
CA ALA A 437 9.64 -12.07 5.08
C ALA A 437 8.63 -11.20 4.31
N LYS A 438 8.23 -11.62 3.09
CA LYS A 438 7.15 -10.97 2.33
C LYS A 438 5.83 -10.96 3.09
N ALA A 439 5.50 -12.00 3.85
CA ALA A 439 4.29 -12.04 4.68
C ALA A 439 4.27 -10.90 5.70
N THR A 440 5.37 -10.74 6.43
CA THR A 440 5.55 -9.69 7.46
C THR A 440 5.44 -8.30 6.84
N ILE A 441 6.06 -8.09 5.68
CA ILE A 441 6.00 -6.82 4.94
C ILE A 441 4.62 -6.54 4.38
N LEU A 442 3.94 -7.54 3.79
CA LEU A 442 2.59 -7.40 3.26
C LEU A 442 1.61 -6.96 4.36
N TRP A 443 1.65 -7.66 5.50
CA TRP A 443 0.78 -7.39 6.66
C TRP A 443 1.07 -6.01 7.27
N ASP A 444 2.34 -5.65 7.44
CA ASP A 444 2.72 -4.33 7.94
C ASP A 444 2.28 -3.21 6.98
N ASN A 445 2.62 -3.31 5.69
CA ASN A 445 2.26 -2.31 4.69
C ASN A 445 0.74 -2.15 4.55
N ALA A 446 -0.03 -3.24 4.63
CA ALA A 446 -1.49 -3.19 4.51
C ALA A 446 -2.13 -2.56 5.75
N PHE A 447 -1.77 -3.00 6.96
CA PHE A 447 -2.55 -2.76 8.17
C PHE A 447 -1.87 -1.83 9.19
N SER A 448 -0.91 -1.03 8.75
CA SER A 448 -0.33 0.06 9.53
C SER A 448 -1.28 1.25 9.65
N GLU A 449 -1.54 1.68 10.88
CA GLU A 449 -2.04 3.03 11.16
C GLU A 449 -0.95 4.09 10.88
N MET A 450 -1.36 5.30 10.48
CA MET A 450 -0.43 6.34 10.02
C MET A 450 0.45 6.90 11.15
N ASP A 451 -0.15 7.24 12.30
CA ASP A 451 0.54 7.87 13.42
C ASP A 451 0.93 6.85 14.51
N ARG A 452 1.25 5.62 14.09
CA ARG A 452 1.66 4.52 14.98
C ARG A 452 3.05 4.73 15.58
N VAL A 453 3.26 4.12 16.74
CA VAL A 453 4.62 3.85 17.24
C VAL A 453 5.30 2.80 16.33
N PRO A 454 6.49 3.05 15.77
CA PRO A 454 7.21 2.09 14.92
C PRO A 454 7.45 0.75 15.66
N PHE A 455 7.16 -0.43 15.12
CA PHE A 455 6.39 -0.77 13.93
C PHE A 455 5.19 -1.65 14.34
N VAL A 456 4.39 -1.14 15.29
CA VAL A 456 3.16 -1.80 15.76
C VAL A 456 2.22 -2.04 14.57
N VAL A 457 1.59 -3.20 14.51
CA VAL A 457 0.54 -3.55 13.54
C VAL A 457 -0.49 -4.42 14.24
N ALA A 458 -1.75 -4.34 13.82
CA ALA A 458 -2.82 -5.14 14.42
C ALA A 458 -2.56 -6.65 14.24
N GLU A 459 -2.75 -7.44 15.29
CA GLU A 459 -2.64 -8.91 15.23
C GLU A 459 -3.82 -9.55 14.49
N ARG A 460 -4.98 -8.87 14.46
CA ARG A 460 -6.21 -9.30 13.81
C ARG A 460 -6.78 -8.20 12.92
N VAL A 461 -7.27 -8.56 11.74
CA VAL A 461 -7.83 -7.61 10.75
C VAL A 461 -9.12 -8.16 10.12
N PRO A 462 -10.04 -7.30 9.64
CA PRO A 462 -11.23 -7.74 8.91
C PRO A 462 -10.87 -8.53 7.64
N TRP A 463 -11.63 -9.59 7.36
CA TRP A 463 -11.42 -10.44 6.19
C TRP A 463 -11.61 -9.69 4.86
N GLU A 464 -12.49 -8.70 4.82
CA GLU A 464 -12.66 -7.78 3.66
C GLU A 464 -11.33 -7.07 3.30
N LYS A 465 -10.68 -6.41 4.27
CA LYS A 465 -9.38 -5.74 4.05
C LYS A 465 -8.27 -6.71 3.64
N MET A 466 -8.32 -7.96 4.11
CA MET A 466 -7.42 -9.02 3.68
C MET A 466 -7.70 -9.44 2.23
N CYS A 467 -8.97 -9.57 1.82
CA CYS A 467 -9.35 -9.87 0.43
C CYS A 467 -8.84 -8.79 -0.54
N GLU A 468 -9.01 -7.51 -0.19
CA GLU A 468 -8.50 -6.38 -0.95
C GLU A 468 -6.97 -6.42 -1.08
N THR A 469 -6.27 -6.66 0.05
CA THR A 469 -4.81 -6.80 0.09
C THR A 469 -4.30 -7.95 -0.77
N LEU A 470 -4.92 -9.13 -0.67
CA LEU A 470 -4.58 -10.32 -1.46
C LEU A 470 -4.82 -10.10 -2.95
N ASN A 471 -5.92 -9.45 -3.31
CA ASN A 471 -6.26 -9.12 -4.70
C ASN A 471 -5.26 -8.12 -5.31
N LEU A 472 -4.95 -7.06 -4.57
CA LEU A 472 -3.97 -6.06 -5.00
C LEU A 472 -2.59 -6.68 -5.20
N LYS A 473 -2.14 -7.47 -4.22
CA LYS A 473 -0.87 -8.19 -4.31
C LYS A 473 -0.86 -9.18 -5.47
N PHE A 474 -1.98 -9.84 -5.75
CA PHE A 474 -2.12 -10.76 -6.88
C PHE A 474 -1.99 -10.03 -8.22
N MET A 475 -2.74 -8.96 -8.44
CA MET A 475 -2.68 -8.18 -9.68
C MET A 475 -1.28 -7.62 -9.94
N ALA A 476 -0.61 -7.09 -8.90
CA ALA A 476 0.72 -6.51 -9.01
C ALA A 476 1.84 -7.55 -9.22
N GLU A 477 1.85 -8.65 -8.44
CA GLU A 477 2.91 -9.66 -8.50
C GLU A 477 2.84 -10.51 -9.79
N VAL A 478 1.63 -10.80 -10.28
CA VAL A 478 1.38 -11.47 -11.57
C VAL A 478 1.48 -10.50 -12.75
N GLY A 479 1.27 -9.20 -12.53
CA GLY A 479 1.23 -8.17 -13.57
C GLY A 479 0.01 -8.30 -14.48
N THR A 480 -1.19 -8.39 -13.91
CA THR A 480 -2.46 -8.54 -14.64
C THR A 480 -3.51 -7.54 -14.16
N ASN A 481 -4.36 -7.06 -15.07
CA ASN A 481 -5.53 -6.23 -14.74
C ASN A 481 -6.77 -7.07 -14.39
N ARG A 482 -6.66 -8.40 -14.36
CA ARG A 482 -7.74 -9.33 -13.99
C ARG A 482 -7.54 -9.83 -12.56
N GLY A 483 -8.18 -9.16 -11.60
CA GLY A 483 -8.15 -9.55 -10.20
C GLY A 483 -8.90 -10.85 -9.87
N LEU A 484 -8.92 -11.17 -8.58
CA LEU A 484 -9.72 -12.25 -7.97
C LEU A 484 -11.23 -11.95 -8.08
N LEU A 485 -12.06 -12.98 -7.91
CA LEU A 485 -13.52 -12.92 -8.01
C LEU A 485 -14.19 -13.29 -6.67
N PRO A 486 -15.48 -12.96 -6.44
CA PRO A 486 -16.20 -13.33 -5.22
C PRO A 486 -16.11 -14.83 -4.89
N GLU A 487 -16.22 -15.72 -5.88
CA GLU A 487 -16.03 -17.17 -5.69
C GLU A 487 -14.62 -17.55 -5.21
N HIS A 488 -13.59 -16.80 -5.63
CA HIS A 488 -12.22 -17.03 -5.18
C HIS A 488 -12.05 -16.63 -3.71
N PHE A 489 -12.64 -15.50 -3.31
CA PHE A 489 -12.59 -15.05 -1.91
C PHE A 489 -13.35 -15.99 -0.98
N LEU A 490 -14.48 -16.56 -1.41
CA LEU A 490 -15.20 -17.60 -0.66
C LEU A 490 -14.30 -18.84 -0.43
N PHE A 491 -13.65 -19.35 -1.47
CA PHE A 491 -12.70 -20.47 -1.34
C PHE A 491 -11.50 -20.14 -0.45
N LEU A 492 -10.95 -18.92 -0.55
CA LEU A 492 -9.84 -18.48 0.31
C LEU A 492 -10.29 -18.37 1.78
N ALA A 493 -11.51 -17.92 2.04
CA ALA A 493 -12.10 -17.86 3.38
C ALA A 493 -12.28 -19.26 3.98
N GLN A 494 -12.88 -20.18 3.22
CA GLN A 494 -13.02 -21.59 3.60
C GLN A 494 -11.66 -22.22 3.95
N LYS A 495 -10.62 -21.93 3.15
CA LYS A 495 -9.26 -22.44 3.36
C LYS A 495 -8.57 -21.86 4.60
N ILE A 496 -8.64 -20.55 4.83
CA ILE A 496 -7.91 -19.89 5.94
C ILE A 496 -8.60 -20.07 7.29
N PHE A 497 -9.94 -20.14 7.31
CA PHE A 497 -10.72 -20.34 8.53
C PHE A 497 -11.01 -21.82 8.84
N ASN A 498 -10.63 -22.74 7.94
CA ASN A 498 -10.97 -24.17 7.98
C ASN A 498 -12.48 -24.38 8.21
N ASP A 499 -13.28 -23.77 7.33
CA ASP A 499 -14.72 -23.63 7.46
C ASP A 499 -15.40 -24.06 6.16
N ASN A 500 -16.48 -24.83 6.24
CA ASN A 500 -17.19 -25.36 5.08
C ASN A 500 -18.43 -24.55 4.67
N SER A 501 -18.65 -23.38 5.31
CA SER A 501 -19.79 -22.49 5.00
C SER A 501 -19.79 -22.06 3.53
N LEU A 502 -20.95 -22.11 2.89
CA LEU A 502 -21.13 -21.82 1.45
C LEU A 502 -21.59 -20.38 1.17
N SER A 503 -22.05 -19.65 2.19
CA SER A 503 -22.53 -18.27 2.09
C SER A 503 -21.40 -17.26 2.31
N THR A 504 -21.21 -16.32 1.39
CA THR A 504 -20.23 -15.22 1.51
C THR A 504 -20.45 -14.36 2.75
N GLU A 505 -21.71 -14.12 3.12
CA GLU A 505 -22.15 -13.34 4.29
C GLU A 505 -21.53 -13.83 5.61
N ALA A 506 -21.40 -15.16 5.78
CA ALA A 506 -20.81 -15.78 6.98
C ALA A 506 -19.32 -15.45 7.19
N PHE A 507 -18.65 -14.92 6.16
CA PHE A 507 -17.24 -14.50 6.23
C PHE A 507 -17.06 -12.97 6.23
N GLN A 508 -18.11 -12.20 5.92
CA GLN A 508 -18.01 -10.75 5.71
C GLN A 508 -17.54 -10.00 6.98
N HIS A 509 -18.08 -10.37 8.15
CA HIS A 509 -17.72 -9.76 9.44
C HIS A 509 -16.66 -10.54 10.23
N ARG A 510 -15.96 -11.49 9.60
CA ARG A 510 -14.95 -12.33 10.26
C ARG A 510 -13.58 -11.66 10.25
N SER A 511 -12.80 -11.85 11.31
CA SER A 511 -11.43 -11.34 11.40
C SER A 511 -10.39 -12.46 11.34
N VAL A 512 -9.37 -12.28 10.50
CA VAL A 512 -8.20 -13.17 10.39
C VAL A 512 -7.08 -12.68 11.31
N SER A 513 -6.35 -13.59 11.95
CA SER A 513 -5.12 -13.26 12.69
C SER A 513 -3.84 -13.45 11.88
N TRP A 514 -2.77 -12.76 12.28
CA TRP A 514 -1.41 -12.99 11.76
C TRP A 514 -0.98 -14.45 11.92
N SER A 515 -1.41 -15.10 13.01
CA SER A 515 -1.16 -16.52 13.24
C SER A 515 -1.82 -17.40 12.17
N GLN A 516 -3.12 -17.21 11.88
CA GLN A 516 -3.85 -17.93 10.82
C GLN A 516 -3.26 -17.69 9.43
N PHE A 517 -2.69 -16.51 9.21
CA PHE A 517 -2.12 -16.12 7.93
C PHE A 517 -0.75 -16.76 7.65
N ASN A 518 0.20 -16.70 8.60
CA ASN A 518 1.57 -17.19 8.37
C ASN A 518 2.30 -17.84 9.58
N LYS A 519 1.58 -18.41 10.55
CA LYS A 519 2.17 -19.31 11.57
C LYS A 519 1.48 -20.67 11.67
N GLU A 520 0.17 -20.66 11.61
CA GLU A 520 -0.66 -21.86 11.66
C GLU A 520 -0.52 -22.65 10.35
N ILE A 521 -0.25 -23.94 10.49
CA ILE A 521 -0.13 -24.87 9.36
C ILE A 521 -1.54 -25.32 8.99
N LEU A 522 -1.87 -25.27 7.70
CA LEU A 522 -3.18 -25.72 7.21
C LEU A 522 -3.41 -27.20 7.54
N LEU A 523 -4.62 -27.58 7.95
CA LEU A 523 -4.90 -28.96 8.35
C LEU A 523 -4.62 -29.95 7.19
N GLY A 524 -3.89 -31.02 7.50
CA GLY A 524 -3.45 -32.00 6.50
C GLY A 524 -2.39 -31.48 5.52
N ARG A 525 -1.65 -30.42 5.86
CA ARG A 525 -0.54 -29.83 5.08
C ARG A 525 0.72 -29.68 5.93
N GLY A 526 1.81 -29.31 5.25
CA GLY A 526 3.10 -28.96 5.87
C GLY A 526 3.48 -27.49 5.69
N PHE A 527 2.51 -26.61 5.45
CA PHE A 527 2.70 -25.20 5.10
C PHE A 527 1.54 -24.31 5.57
N THR A 528 1.80 -23.01 5.71
CA THR A 528 0.83 -21.97 6.09
C THR A 528 -0.06 -21.54 4.92
N PHE A 529 -1.11 -20.76 5.20
CA PHE A 529 -1.95 -20.15 4.17
C PHE A 529 -1.13 -19.28 3.20
N TRP A 530 -0.30 -18.38 3.73
CA TRP A 530 0.51 -17.49 2.89
C TRP A 530 1.57 -18.23 2.06
N GLN A 531 2.24 -19.24 2.63
CA GLN A 531 3.22 -20.06 1.91
C GLN A 531 2.61 -20.72 0.67
N TRP A 532 1.39 -21.21 0.78
CA TRP A 532 0.63 -21.74 -0.35
C TRP A 532 0.21 -20.64 -1.35
N PHE A 533 -0.28 -19.50 -0.89
CA PHE A 533 -0.77 -18.40 -1.75
C PHE A 533 0.36 -17.72 -2.55
N ASP A 534 1.51 -17.42 -1.94
CA ASP A 534 2.69 -16.88 -2.63
C ASP A 534 3.33 -17.91 -3.60
N GLY A 535 3.20 -19.21 -3.31
CA GLY A 535 3.51 -20.26 -4.28
C GLY A 535 2.61 -20.24 -5.52
N VAL A 536 1.30 -19.99 -5.34
CA VAL A 536 0.34 -19.79 -6.43
C VAL A 536 0.65 -18.50 -7.21
N LEU A 537 1.03 -17.41 -6.53
CA LEU A 537 1.50 -16.18 -7.16
C LEU A 537 2.72 -16.43 -8.06
N ASP A 538 3.75 -17.07 -7.51
CA ASP A 538 5.03 -17.33 -8.17
C ASP A 538 4.90 -18.33 -9.35
N LEU A 539 4.02 -19.33 -9.24
CA LEU A 539 3.60 -20.15 -10.39
C LEU A 539 2.91 -19.29 -11.46
N THR A 540 1.93 -18.48 -11.07
CA THR A 540 1.09 -17.74 -12.01
C THR A 540 1.91 -16.69 -12.76
N LYS A 541 2.72 -15.92 -12.03
CA LYS A 541 3.68 -14.94 -12.55
C LYS A 541 4.61 -15.51 -13.61
N ARG A 542 5.22 -16.68 -13.35
CA ARG A 542 6.21 -17.30 -14.25
C ARG A 542 5.60 -18.05 -15.43
N CYS A 543 4.47 -18.74 -15.23
CA CYS A 543 4.01 -19.76 -16.17
C CYS A 543 2.58 -19.56 -16.70
N LEU A 544 1.71 -18.80 -16.00
CA LEU A 544 0.26 -18.80 -16.26
C LEU A 544 -0.36 -17.41 -16.50
N ARG A 545 0.43 -16.33 -16.44
CA ARG A 545 -0.02 -14.92 -16.55
C ARG A 545 -0.96 -14.67 -17.75
N SER A 546 -0.68 -15.27 -18.91
CA SER A 546 -1.50 -15.14 -20.11
C SER A 546 -2.86 -15.86 -19.93
N TYR A 547 -2.83 -17.17 -19.67
CA TYR A 547 -4.00 -18.01 -19.38
C TYR A 547 -4.94 -17.43 -18.30
N TRP A 548 -4.38 -16.82 -17.26
CA TRP A 548 -5.16 -16.14 -16.21
C TRP A 548 -5.84 -14.86 -16.73
N SER A 549 -5.11 -14.02 -17.46
CA SER A 549 -5.62 -12.76 -18.00
C SER A 549 -6.72 -12.99 -19.06
N ASP A 550 -6.60 -14.08 -19.81
CA ASP A 550 -7.60 -14.58 -20.77
C ASP A 550 -8.82 -15.25 -20.09
N ARG A 551 -8.85 -15.34 -18.75
CA ARG A 551 -9.87 -16.03 -17.94
C ARG A 551 -10.08 -17.50 -18.35
N LEU A 552 -8.99 -18.22 -18.64
CA LEU A 552 -8.99 -19.67 -18.91
C LEU A 552 -8.80 -20.52 -17.64
N ILE A 553 -8.43 -19.89 -16.53
CA ILE A 553 -8.16 -20.53 -15.23
C ILE A 553 -9.21 -20.04 -14.22
N ILE A 554 -9.88 -20.97 -13.54
CA ILE A 554 -10.67 -20.68 -12.33
C ILE A 554 -9.71 -20.54 -11.15
N GLY A 555 -8.79 -21.50 -10.99
CA GLY A 555 -7.72 -21.42 -10.00
C GLY A 555 -8.20 -21.72 -8.57
N PHE A 556 -8.98 -20.83 -7.99
CA PHE A 556 -9.38 -20.83 -6.59
C PHE A 556 -10.73 -21.52 -6.38
N ILE A 557 -10.71 -22.86 -6.33
CA ILE A 557 -11.92 -23.68 -6.22
C ILE A 557 -11.67 -25.02 -5.50
N SER A 558 -12.58 -25.40 -4.60
CA SER A 558 -12.48 -26.64 -3.81
C SER A 558 -12.83 -27.89 -4.62
N LYS A 559 -12.22 -29.03 -4.29
CA LYS A 559 -12.53 -30.33 -4.94
C LYS A 559 -14.04 -30.67 -4.91
N GLN A 560 -14.74 -30.34 -3.82
CA GLN A 560 -16.18 -30.59 -3.70
C GLN A 560 -16.97 -29.74 -4.70
N TYR A 561 -16.68 -28.44 -4.81
CA TYR A 561 -17.39 -27.56 -5.75
C TYR A 561 -17.07 -27.91 -7.20
N VAL A 562 -15.81 -28.28 -7.51
CA VAL A 562 -15.41 -28.84 -8.82
C VAL A 562 -16.26 -30.06 -9.22
N THR A 563 -16.45 -31.00 -8.28
CA THR A 563 -17.28 -32.18 -8.53
C THR A 563 -18.73 -31.78 -8.82
N ASN A 564 -19.31 -30.90 -8.01
CA ASN A 564 -20.69 -30.43 -8.20
C ASN A 564 -20.90 -29.70 -9.55
N LEU A 565 -19.91 -28.94 -10.02
CA LEU A 565 -19.95 -28.28 -11.34
C LEU A 565 -19.84 -29.29 -12.51
N LEU A 566 -18.91 -30.25 -12.43
CA LEU A 566 -18.59 -31.11 -13.57
C LEU A 566 -19.49 -32.36 -13.70
N LEU A 567 -20.16 -32.83 -12.64
CA LEU A 567 -21.01 -34.04 -12.66
C LEU A 567 -22.13 -33.98 -13.73
N ASN A 568 -22.68 -32.79 -13.97
CA ASN A 568 -23.80 -32.56 -14.89
C ASN A 568 -23.38 -32.19 -16.32
N GLU A 569 -22.08 -31.94 -16.56
CA GLU A 569 -21.56 -31.53 -17.86
C GLU A 569 -21.26 -32.76 -18.76
N PRO A 570 -21.08 -32.56 -20.09
CA PRO A 570 -20.80 -33.66 -21.01
C PRO A 570 -19.37 -34.20 -20.87
N ASP A 571 -19.17 -35.45 -21.30
CA ASP A 571 -17.88 -36.14 -21.28
C ASP A 571 -16.74 -35.32 -21.90
N GLY A 572 -15.57 -35.33 -21.25
CA GLY A 572 -14.40 -34.54 -21.64
C GLY A 572 -14.47 -33.04 -21.33
N THR A 573 -15.45 -32.60 -20.54
CA THR A 573 -15.47 -31.24 -19.99
C THR A 573 -14.51 -31.12 -18.81
N PHE A 574 -13.70 -30.06 -18.79
CA PHE A 574 -12.61 -29.88 -17.83
C PHE A 574 -12.46 -28.44 -17.33
N LEU A 575 -11.78 -28.28 -16.20
CA LEU A 575 -11.40 -26.97 -15.65
C LEU A 575 -9.98 -26.98 -15.08
N LEU A 576 -9.41 -25.78 -14.95
CA LEU A 576 -8.06 -25.56 -14.42
C LEU A 576 -8.13 -24.91 -13.03
N ARG A 577 -7.49 -25.55 -12.05
CA ARG A 577 -7.48 -25.11 -10.64
C ARG A 577 -6.11 -25.28 -9.99
N PHE A 578 -5.80 -24.49 -8.99
CA PHE A 578 -4.57 -24.63 -8.21
C PHE A 578 -4.64 -25.86 -7.30
N SER A 579 -3.47 -26.44 -6.97
CA SER A 579 -3.39 -27.57 -6.06
C SER A 579 -3.64 -27.13 -4.63
N ASP A 580 -4.50 -27.85 -3.92
CA ASP A 580 -4.67 -27.71 -2.48
C ASP A 580 -3.54 -28.35 -1.68
N SER A 581 -2.79 -29.28 -2.30
CA SER A 581 -1.81 -30.17 -1.63
C SER A 581 -0.36 -29.75 -1.84
N GLU A 582 -0.09 -28.98 -2.89
CA GLU A 582 1.26 -28.65 -3.36
C GLU A 582 1.40 -27.15 -3.55
N ILE A 583 2.48 -26.57 -3.02
CA ILE A 583 2.81 -25.16 -3.17
C ILE A 583 3.18 -24.91 -4.64
N GLY A 584 2.46 -24.00 -5.31
CA GLY A 584 2.75 -23.63 -6.69
C GLY A 584 2.55 -24.76 -7.71
N GLY A 585 1.51 -25.58 -7.54
CA GLY A 585 1.03 -26.54 -8.55
C GLY A 585 -0.33 -26.16 -9.16
N ILE A 586 -0.55 -26.48 -10.45
CA ILE A 586 -1.84 -26.37 -11.15
C ILE A 586 -2.29 -27.74 -11.67
N THR A 587 -3.56 -28.09 -11.48
CA THR A 587 -4.14 -29.41 -11.82
C THR A 587 -5.36 -29.26 -12.73
N ILE A 588 -5.55 -30.26 -13.59
CA ILE A 588 -6.72 -30.39 -14.47
C ILE A 588 -7.70 -31.34 -13.79
N ALA A 589 -8.95 -30.89 -13.61
CA ALA A 589 -10.06 -31.76 -13.23
C ALA A 589 -11.02 -31.89 -14.42
N HIS A 590 -11.44 -33.12 -14.75
CA HIS A 590 -12.34 -33.38 -15.87
C HIS A 590 -13.34 -34.49 -15.57
N VAL A 591 -14.50 -34.44 -16.24
CA VAL A 591 -15.48 -35.53 -16.22
C VAL A 591 -15.17 -36.54 -17.33
N ILE A 592 -15.16 -37.82 -16.98
CA ILE A 592 -15.27 -38.96 -17.89
C ILE A 592 -16.65 -39.59 -17.64
N ARG A 593 -17.32 -40.06 -18.69
CA ARG A 593 -18.49 -40.95 -18.53
C ARG A 593 -18.14 -42.40 -18.82
N GLY A 594 -18.54 -43.30 -17.92
CA GLY A 594 -18.38 -44.74 -18.10
C GLY A 594 -19.24 -45.30 -19.23
N GLN A 595 -19.05 -46.58 -19.58
CA GLN A 595 -19.90 -47.28 -20.56
C GLN A 595 -21.36 -47.43 -20.07
N ASP A 596 -21.57 -47.32 -18.77
CA ASP A 596 -22.86 -47.24 -18.07
C ASP A 596 -23.46 -45.81 -18.03
N GLY A 597 -22.75 -44.82 -18.57
CA GLY A 597 -23.11 -43.40 -18.52
C GLY A 597 -22.77 -42.68 -17.21
N SER A 598 -22.22 -43.38 -16.22
CA SER A 598 -21.92 -42.80 -14.90
C SER A 598 -20.82 -41.72 -14.99
N PRO A 599 -21.00 -40.53 -14.40
CA PRO A 599 -20.00 -39.47 -14.42
C PRO A 599 -18.95 -39.68 -13.31
N GLN A 600 -17.69 -39.87 -13.70
CA GLN A 600 -16.53 -39.92 -12.80
C GLN A 600 -15.68 -38.66 -13.00
N ILE A 601 -15.27 -38.01 -11.91
CA ILE A 601 -14.39 -36.84 -11.95
C ILE A 601 -12.95 -37.27 -11.68
N GLU A 602 -12.10 -37.24 -12.71
CA GLU A 602 -10.66 -37.47 -12.56
C GLU A 602 -9.92 -36.14 -12.32
N ASN A 603 -8.81 -36.22 -11.58
CA ASN A 603 -7.93 -35.09 -11.27
C ASN A 603 -6.50 -35.50 -11.64
N ILE A 604 -5.94 -34.89 -12.68
CA ILE A 604 -4.57 -35.15 -13.13
C ILE A 604 -3.59 -34.59 -12.09
N GLN A 605 -2.46 -35.28 -11.86
CA GLN A 605 -1.41 -34.84 -10.94
C GLN A 605 -1.02 -33.37 -11.21
N PRO A 606 -0.84 -32.52 -10.19
CA PRO A 606 -0.52 -31.12 -10.41
C PRO A 606 0.82 -30.93 -11.13
N PHE A 607 0.87 -29.94 -12.02
CA PHE A 607 2.07 -29.49 -12.69
C PHE A 607 2.70 -28.35 -11.89
N SER A 608 3.95 -28.53 -11.48
CA SER A 608 4.77 -27.47 -10.88
C SER A 608 5.34 -26.54 -11.94
N ALA A 609 5.96 -25.43 -11.52
CA ALA A 609 6.73 -24.56 -12.41
C ALA A 609 7.88 -25.29 -13.16
N LYS A 610 8.39 -26.40 -12.63
CA LYS A 610 9.39 -27.26 -13.30
C LYS A 610 8.77 -28.08 -14.43
N ASP A 611 7.54 -28.56 -14.25
CA ASP A 611 6.85 -29.36 -15.26
C ASP A 611 6.38 -28.47 -16.42
N LEU A 612 5.93 -27.26 -16.10
CA LEU A 612 5.52 -26.26 -17.09
C LEU A 612 6.70 -25.65 -17.88
N SER A 613 7.92 -25.67 -17.34
CA SER A 613 9.12 -25.26 -18.08
C SER A 613 9.60 -26.32 -19.08
N ILE A 614 9.38 -27.60 -18.79
CA ILE A 614 9.64 -28.73 -19.72
C ILE A 614 8.65 -28.70 -20.90
N ARG A 615 7.35 -28.56 -20.62
CA ARG A 615 6.29 -28.47 -21.64
C ARG A 615 5.14 -27.60 -21.12
N SER A 616 4.68 -26.63 -21.92
CA SER A 616 3.74 -25.61 -21.47
C SER A 616 2.36 -26.19 -21.14
N LEU A 617 1.55 -25.44 -20.38
CA LEU A 617 0.21 -25.89 -20.02
C LEU A 617 -0.70 -26.04 -21.26
N GLY A 618 -0.63 -25.13 -22.22
CA GLY A 618 -1.34 -25.22 -23.50
C GLY A 618 -0.94 -26.45 -24.31
N ASP A 619 0.36 -26.72 -24.43
CA ASP A 619 0.85 -27.91 -25.15
C ASP A 619 0.42 -29.22 -24.46
N ARG A 620 0.47 -29.28 -23.12
CA ARG A 620 -0.01 -30.42 -22.32
C ARG A 620 -1.52 -30.64 -22.45
N ILE A 621 -2.30 -29.56 -22.48
CA ILE A 621 -3.75 -29.61 -22.72
C ILE A 621 -4.05 -30.09 -24.15
N ARG A 622 -3.25 -29.68 -25.15
CA ARG A 622 -3.40 -30.14 -26.53
C ARG A 622 -3.23 -31.65 -26.66
N ASP A 623 -2.17 -32.20 -26.05
CA ASP A 623 -1.81 -33.63 -26.15
C ASP A 623 -2.93 -34.56 -25.66
N LEU A 624 -3.61 -34.19 -24.57
CA LEU A 624 -4.66 -34.99 -23.94
C LEU A 624 -5.94 -35.04 -24.78
N ALA A 625 -6.19 -36.16 -25.46
CA ALA A 625 -7.31 -36.35 -26.37
C ALA A 625 -8.69 -36.43 -25.68
N GLN A 626 -8.73 -36.86 -24.43
CA GLN A 626 -9.95 -36.92 -23.61
C GLN A 626 -10.46 -35.53 -23.19
N LEU A 627 -9.61 -34.50 -23.23
CA LEU A 627 -10.02 -33.12 -22.96
C LEU A 627 -10.66 -32.50 -24.21
N LYS A 628 -11.95 -32.14 -24.12
CA LYS A 628 -12.77 -31.66 -25.24
C LYS A 628 -13.25 -30.22 -25.05
N ASN A 629 -13.79 -29.90 -23.87
CA ASN A 629 -14.39 -28.59 -23.57
C ASN A 629 -13.83 -28.00 -22.28
N LEU A 630 -13.36 -26.76 -22.32
CA LEU A 630 -13.11 -25.97 -21.12
C LEU A 630 -14.44 -25.46 -20.55
N TYR A 631 -14.63 -25.66 -19.25
CA TYR A 631 -15.81 -25.22 -18.52
C TYR A 631 -16.06 -23.69 -18.70
N PRO A 632 -17.31 -23.24 -18.93
CA PRO A 632 -18.51 -24.07 -19.05
C PRO A 632 -18.57 -24.83 -20.38
N LYS A 633 -18.52 -24.13 -21.53
CA LYS A 633 -18.85 -24.71 -22.85
C LYS A 633 -17.96 -24.19 -23.99
N LYS A 634 -16.66 -24.00 -23.74
CA LYS A 634 -15.69 -23.52 -24.75
C LYS A 634 -14.89 -24.70 -25.34
N PRO A 635 -14.84 -24.89 -26.67
CA PRO A 635 -14.00 -25.93 -27.28
C PRO A 635 -12.51 -25.75 -26.93
N LYS A 636 -11.79 -26.85 -26.66
CA LYS A 636 -10.37 -26.83 -26.24
C LYS A 636 -9.49 -26.01 -27.20
N ASP A 637 -9.55 -26.32 -28.49
CA ASP A 637 -8.71 -25.71 -29.53
C ASP A 637 -9.23 -24.34 -30.02
N GLU A 638 -10.30 -23.83 -29.40
CA GLU A 638 -10.69 -22.42 -29.44
C GLU A 638 -10.08 -21.68 -28.25
N ALA A 639 -10.30 -22.20 -27.03
CA ALA A 639 -9.84 -21.61 -25.78
C ALA A 639 -8.31 -21.48 -25.66
N PHE A 640 -7.55 -22.49 -26.09
CA PHE A 640 -6.09 -22.54 -25.90
C PHE A 640 -5.27 -22.23 -27.16
N ARG A 641 -5.90 -21.82 -28.27
CA ARG A 641 -5.26 -21.63 -29.58
C ARG A 641 -4.04 -20.69 -29.56
N SER A 642 -4.13 -19.60 -28.82
CA SER A 642 -3.07 -18.59 -28.63
C SER A 642 -1.90 -19.08 -27.75
N HIS A 643 -2.08 -20.18 -27.01
CA HIS A 643 -1.11 -20.73 -26.06
C HIS A 643 -0.43 -22.03 -26.56
N TYR A 644 -0.80 -22.50 -27.75
CA TYR A 644 -0.20 -23.67 -28.40
C TYR A 644 1.11 -23.30 -29.10
N LYS A 645 2.17 -24.08 -28.90
CA LYS A 645 3.39 -23.97 -29.71
C LYS A 645 3.19 -24.69 -31.06
N PRO A 646 3.65 -24.11 -32.19
CA PRO A 646 3.61 -24.78 -33.48
C PRO A 646 4.52 -26.01 -33.49
N GLU A 647 4.06 -27.12 -34.07
CA GLU A 647 4.89 -28.31 -34.25
C GLU A 647 5.87 -28.10 -35.41
N GLN A 648 7.17 -28.19 -35.13
CA GLN A 648 8.21 -28.09 -36.15
C GLN A 648 8.34 -29.43 -36.89
N MET A 649 7.56 -29.60 -37.97
CA MET A 649 7.59 -30.79 -38.83
C MET A 649 8.75 -30.80 -39.84
N GLY A 650 9.52 -29.72 -39.92
CA GLY A 650 10.72 -29.66 -40.74
C GLY A 650 11.90 -30.42 -40.11
N LYS A 651 12.71 -31.08 -40.94
CA LYS A 651 14.05 -31.50 -40.53
C LYS A 651 14.92 -30.26 -40.32
N ASP A 652 15.85 -30.32 -39.36
CA ASP A 652 16.93 -29.34 -39.27
C ASP A 652 17.69 -29.26 -40.61
N GLY A 653 18.34 -28.13 -40.88
CA GLY A 653 19.21 -27.95 -42.07
C GLY A 653 20.43 -28.88 -42.15
N ARG A 654 20.56 -29.84 -41.21
CA ARG A 654 21.55 -30.94 -41.20
C ARG A 654 20.91 -32.33 -41.27
N GLY A 655 19.60 -32.43 -41.54
CA GLY A 655 18.88 -33.69 -41.77
C GLY A 655 18.28 -34.37 -40.54
N TYR A 656 18.56 -33.88 -39.32
CA TYR A 656 17.97 -34.40 -38.09
C TYR A 656 16.46 -34.12 -38.01
N VAL A 657 15.69 -35.07 -37.48
CA VAL A 657 14.25 -34.92 -37.22
C VAL A 657 14.08 -34.46 -35.76
N PRO A 658 13.29 -33.40 -35.47
CA PRO A 658 13.03 -32.96 -34.10
C PRO A 658 12.34 -34.04 -33.25
N ALA A 659 12.96 -34.44 -32.15
CA ALA A 659 12.34 -35.31 -31.15
C ALA A 659 11.38 -34.48 -30.28
N THR A 660 10.13 -34.92 -30.14
CA THR A 660 9.10 -34.21 -29.36
C THR A 660 8.52 -35.08 -28.26
N ILE A 661 8.35 -34.51 -27.07
CA ILE A 661 7.70 -35.16 -25.92
C ILE A 661 6.23 -34.75 -25.88
N LYS A 662 5.31 -35.71 -25.83
CA LYS A 662 3.86 -35.51 -25.58
C LYS A 662 3.47 -36.10 -24.23
N MET A 663 2.39 -35.58 -23.64
CA MET A 663 1.84 -36.04 -22.37
C MET A 663 0.57 -36.88 -22.58
N THR A 664 0.50 -38.04 -21.93
CA THR A 664 -0.61 -39.00 -22.00
C THR A 664 -0.95 -39.51 -20.59
N VAL A 665 -2.10 -40.15 -20.44
CA VAL A 665 -2.49 -40.96 -19.27
C VAL A 665 -2.74 -42.41 -19.72
N GLU A 666 -2.69 -43.39 -18.82
CA GLU A 666 -2.66 -44.82 -19.23
C GLU A 666 -3.89 -45.28 -20.04
N ARG A 667 -5.05 -44.61 -19.90
CA ARG A 667 -6.25 -44.84 -20.74
C ARG A 667 -6.12 -44.37 -22.20
N ASP A 668 -5.05 -43.68 -22.59
CA ASP A 668 -4.76 -43.33 -23.99
C ASP A 668 -4.23 -44.52 -24.82
N GLN A 669 -3.86 -45.64 -24.19
CA GLN A 669 -3.45 -46.84 -24.92
C GLN A 669 -4.67 -47.65 -25.39
N PRO A 670 -4.84 -47.94 -26.70
CA PRO A 670 -5.81 -48.92 -27.15
C PRO A 670 -5.40 -50.31 -26.65
N LEU A 671 -6.40 -51.08 -26.19
CA LEU A 671 -6.19 -52.49 -25.84
C LEU A 671 -5.55 -53.23 -27.02
N PRO A 672 -4.44 -53.97 -26.84
CA PRO A 672 -3.81 -54.70 -27.93
C PRO A 672 -4.77 -55.77 -28.46
N THR A 673 -5.16 -55.64 -29.73
CA THR A 673 -5.94 -56.66 -30.41
C THR A 673 -5.14 -57.97 -30.47
N PRO A 674 -5.70 -59.11 -30.02
CA PRO A 674 -5.01 -60.39 -30.11
C PRO A 674 -4.86 -60.80 -31.58
N GLU A 675 -3.62 -60.88 -32.06
CA GLU A 675 -3.33 -61.40 -33.40
C GLU A 675 -3.59 -62.91 -33.49
N PRO A 676 -4.06 -63.43 -34.64
CA PRO A 676 -4.31 -64.85 -34.82
C PRO A 676 -2.99 -65.65 -34.88
N PRO A 677 -2.95 -66.88 -34.34
CA PRO A 677 -1.72 -67.67 -34.27
C PRO A 677 -1.25 -68.15 -35.65
N VAL A 678 0.00 -67.85 -36.00
CA VAL A 678 0.66 -68.34 -37.22
C VAL A 678 1.28 -69.73 -36.96
N PRO A 679 1.18 -70.73 -37.86
CA PRO A 679 1.58 -72.11 -37.54
C PRO A 679 3.09 -72.34 -37.38
N THR A 680 3.45 -73.21 -36.44
CA THR A 680 4.84 -73.65 -36.19
C THR A 680 5.39 -74.52 -37.33
N MET A 681 6.57 -74.18 -37.86
CA MET A 681 7.34 -75.02 -38.81
C MET A 681 8.85 -74.98 -38.51
N MET A 682 9.42 -76.17 -38.27
CA MET A 682 10.83 -76.55 -37.98
C MET A 682 10.89 -78.09 -38.17
N PRO A 683 12.05 -78.79 -38.34
CA PRO A 683 13.45 -78.37 -38.12
C PRO A 683 14.48 -78.84 -39.21
N THR A 684 15.79 -78.80 -38.87
CA THR A 684 16.94 -79.56 -39.44
C THR A 684 17.54 -79.02 -40.76
N TYR A 685 18.86 -79.03 -41.05
CA TYR A 685 20.12 -79.45 -40.37
C TYR A 685 21.12 -78.25 -40.29
N ASP A 686 22.19 -78.16 -39.46
CA ASP A 686 23.09 -79.10 -38.74
C ASP A 686 24.42 -79.45 -39.49
N LEU A 687 25.47 -79.90 -38.74
CA LEU A 687 26.94 -79.93 -38.97
C LEU A 687 27.69 -78.62 -38.64
N GLY A 688 28.73 -78.56 -37.80
CA GLY A 688 29.26 -79.52 -36.81
C GLY A 688 30.80 -79.59 -36.74
N MET A 689 31.39 -79.48 -35.54
CA MET A 689 32.58 -80.22 -35.00
C MET A 689 33.15 -79.59 -33.72
N ALA A 690 33.60 -80.45 -32.79
CA ALA A 690 34.40 -80.11 -31.59
C ALA A 690 35.80 -80.80 -31.68
N PRO A 691 36.62 -80.85 -30.60
CA PRO A 691 36.43 -81.91 -29.61
C PRO A 691 36.72 -81.53 -28.13
N ASP A 692 36.40 -82.46 -27.23
CA ASP A 692 36.33 -82.30 -25.78
C ASP A 692 37.63 -82.54 -25.00
N SER A 693 37.58 -82.24 -23.69
CA SER A 693 38.00 -83.20 -22.65
C SER A 693 37.27 -82.95 -21.32
N LEU A 694 36.87 -84.02 -20.64
CA LEU A 694 35.96 -84.04 -19.48
C LEU A 694 36.67 -84.35 -18.17
N ASN A 695 36.11 -83.90 -17.03
CA ASN A 695 35.74 -84.82 -15.95
C ASN A 695 34.61 -84.25 -15.05
N MET A 696 34.04 -85.07 -14.16
CA MET A 696 32.65 -84.94 -13.67
C MET A 696 32.51 -85.08 -12.12
N GLN A 697 31.30 -84.77 -11.60
CA GLN A 697 30.70 -85.16 -10.30
C GLN A 697 30.92 -84.18 -9.12
N LEU A 698 29.97 -83.93 -8.20
CA LEU A 698 28.56 -84.38 -8.03
C LEU A 698 27.73 -83.31 -7.26
N SER A 699 26.41 -83.51 -7.11
CA SER A 699 25.44 -82.64 -6.40
C SER A 699 24.49 -83.51 -5.53
N PRO A 700 23.49 -83.01 -4.76
CA PRO A 700 23.03 -81.62 -4.52
C PRO A 700 22.82 -81.27 -3.01
N ASP A 701 22.24 -80.10 -2.68
CA ASP A 701 20.89 -80.05 -2.02
C ASP A 701 20.22 -78.64 -2.01
N MET A 702 19.00 -78.59 -1.46
CA MET A 702 17.88 -77.63 -1.65
C MET A 702 17.98 -76.18 -1.11
N THR A 703 17.59 -75.25 -1.99
CA THR A 703 16.67 -74.07 -1.86
C THR A 703 16.40 -73.33 -0.54
N SER A 704 16.06 -72.04 -0.67
CA SER A 704 15.15 -71.32 0.25
C SER A 704 14.22 -70.36 -0.51
N GLN A 705 13.01 -70.14 0.02
CA GLN A 705 11.91 -69.36 -0.57
C GLN A 705 11.33 -68.37 0.48
N VAL A 706 11.19 -67.07 0.15
CA VAL A 706 9.94 -66.34 -0.25
C VAL A 706 9.11 -65.76 0.91
N TYR A 707 9.10 -64.42 0.97
CA TYR A 707 8.03 -63.45 1.37
C TYR A 707 7.03 -63.71 2.53
N GLY A 708 6.78 -62.65 3.32
CA GLY A 708 5.63 -62.46 4.22
C GLY A 708 5.66 -61.08 4.90
N ALA A 709 4.50 -60.49 5.26
CA ALA A 709 4.44 -59.09 5.75
C ALA A 709 3.30 -58.80 6.77
N HIS A 710 3.40 -57.60 7.39
CA HIS A 710 2.38 -56.81 8.14
C HIS A 710 2.34 -56.82 9.69
N SER A 711 2.75 -55.66 10.25
CA SER A 711 1.98 -54.80 11.18
C SER A 711 1.95 -54.99 12.72
N HIS A 712 1.83 -53.82 13.40
CA HIS A 712 1.34 -53.51 14.76
C HIS A 712 2.28 -53.48 16.02
N SER A 713 2.40 -52.24 16.54
CA SER A 713 2.36 -51.83 17.98
C SER A 713 3.59 -51.95 18.92
N MET A 714 3.72 -50.93 19.80
CA MET A 714 4.74 -50.73 20.85
C MET A 714 4.42 -51.49 22.16
N PRO A 715 5.43 -51.76 23.04
CA PRO A 715 5.67 -50.85 24.17
C PRO A 715 7.16 -50.64 24.59
N SER A 716 7.37 -49.74 25.55
CA SER A 716 8.67 -49.23 26.08
C SER A 716 9.40 -50.17 27.05
N TYR A 717 10.71 -49.94 27.32
CA TYR A 717 11.29 -49.84 28.69
C TYR A 717 12.76 -49.33 28.72
N GLN A 718 13.32 -49.13 29.93
CA GLN A 718 14.65 -48.55 30.26
C GLN A 718 15.62 -49.69 30.72
N ALA A 719 16.91 -49.57 31.10
CA ALA A 719 17.88 -48.47 31.30
C ALA A 719 19.36 -49.04 31.31
N LEU A 720 20.38 -48.17 31.13
CA LEU A 720 21.73 -48.04 31.81
C LEU A 720 22.58 -49.29 32.27
N PRO A 721 23.89 -49.16 32.67
CA PRO A 721 24.86 -48.03 32.65
C PRO A 721 26.25 -48.36 32.00
N ARG A 722 27.26 -47.46 32.17
CA ARG A 722 28.70 -47.59 31.80
C ARG A 722 29.53 -48.36 32.86
N PRO A 723 30.89 -48.48 32.70
CA PRO A 723 31.75 -47.63 33.57
C PRO A 723 33.19 -47.22 33.08
N HIS A 724 33.84 -46.34 33.87
CA HIS A 724 35.30 -46.09 34.09
C HIS A 724 36.15 -45.09 33.24
N LEU A 725 37.35 -44.78 33.80
CA LEU A 725 38.21 -43.56 33.72
C LEU A 725 39.72 -43.96 33.82
N PRO A 726 40.78 -43.13 33.59
CA PRO A 726 41.13 -41.85 34.29
C PRO A 726 41.64 -40.74 33.30
N MET A 727 42.54 -39.75 33.54
CA MET A 727 43.48 -39.34 34.62
C MET A 727 43.89 -37.83 34.51
N ALA A 728 44.72 -37.29 35.42
CA ALA A 728 45.30 -35.93 35.43
C ALA A 728 46.71 -35.88 36.10
N PRO A 729 47.53 -34.81 35.94
CA PRO A 729 47.79 -33.83 37.04
C PRO A 729 48.18 -32.39 36.55
N ASN A 730 48.80 -31.47 37.33
CA ASN A 730 48.32 -30.70 38.52
C ASN A 730 49.30 -29.49 38.80
N ILE A 731 49.10 -28.72 39.90
CA ILE A 731 49.92 -27.59 40.49
C ILE A 731 49.53 -26.18 39.97
N GLY A 732 49.41 -25.10 40.79
CA GLY A 732 49.76 -24.90 42.22
C GLY A 732 48.92 -23.82 42.96
N GLN A 733 49.36 -23.36 44.15
CA GLN A 733 48.53 -22.71 45.20
C GLN A 733 48.94 -21.25 45.56
N MET A 734 48.02 -20.49 46.20
CA MET A 734 48.29 -19.77 47.48
C MET A 734 47.03 -19.26 48.23
N SER A 735 47.17 -19.03 49.54
CA SER A 735 46.20 -18.67 50.63
C SER A 735 45.36 -17.38 50.43
N LEU A 736 44.08 -17.25 50.85
CA LEU A 736 43.38 -17.32 52.19
C LEU A 736 43.59 -16.07 53.09
N PRO A 737 42.68 -15.68 54.06
CA PRO A 737 41.49 -16.38 54.63
C PRO A 737 40.21 -15.51 55.01
N PHE A 738 39.24 -16.14 55.72
CA PHE A 738 38.09 -15.59 56.54
C PHE A 738 36.92 -14.85 55.83
N ASP A 739 35.62 -14.98 56.20
CA ASP A 739 34.94 -15.75 57.29
C ASP A 739 33.53 -16.30 56.88
N GLN A 740 32.91 -17.09 57.77
CA GLN A 740 31.61 -17.82 57.68
C GLN A 740 30.48 -17.11 58.50
N PRO A 741 29.25 -17.67 58.77
CA PRO A 741 28.71 -19.03 58.53
C PRO A 741 27.30 -19.15 57.87
N HIS A 742 26.90 -20.41 57.66
CA HIS A 742 25.56 -20.98 57.35
C HIS A 742 25.17 -21.95 58.52
N PRO A 743 24.04 -22.74 58.54
CA PRO A 743 23.04 -23.11 57.52
C PRO A 743 21.60 -22.71 57.99
N GLN A 744 20.45 -23.43 57.97
CA GLN A 744 20.01 -24.80 57.62
C GLN A 744 18.45 -24.84 57.54
N GLY A 745 17.74 -25.75 56.86
CA GLY A 745 18.12 -26.73 55.83
C GLY A 745 17.15 -27.93 55.68
N LEU A 746 16.86 -28.33 54.43
CA LEU A 746 16.17 -29.56 53.96
C LEU A 746 14.61 -29.67 54.00
N LEU A 747 14.10 -30.45 53.03
CA LEU A 747 12.71 -30.85 52.70
C LEU A 747 12.50 -32.35 53.10
N PRO A 748 11.43 -33.13 52.73
CA PRO A 748 10.19 -32.84 51.95
C PRO A 748 8.87 -33.45 52.52
N CYS A 749 7.76 -33.35 51.74
CA CYS A 749 6.67 -34.34 51.52
C CYS A 749 5.19 -33.84 51.61
N GLN A 750 4.33 -34.50 50.82
CA GLN A 750 2.85 -34.54 50.76
C GLN A 750 2.47 -36.04 50.56
N PRO A 751 1.19 -36.52 50.42
CA PRO A 751 -0.13 -35.84 50.41
C PRO A 751 -1.22 -36.52 51.30
N GLN A 752 -2.47 -35.99 51.25
CA GLN A 752 -3.82 -36.60 51.48
C GLN A 752 -4.79 -35.51 52.01
N GLU A 753 -6.13 -35.60 52.00
CA GLU A 753 -7.16 -36.11 51.05
C GLU A 753 -8.55 -35.64 51.59
N HIS A 754 -9.64 -35.69 50.78
CA HIS A 754 -11.05 -35.45 51.17
C HIS A 754 -11.46 -34.02 51.61
N ALA A 755 -12.69 -33.51 51.39
CA ALA A 755 -13.82 -34.01 50.59
C ALA A 755 -14.77 -32.89 50.07
N LEU A 756 -15.52 -33.26 49.04
CA LEU A 756 -16.84 -32.81 48.54
C LEU A 756 -17.65 -31.81 49.43
N SER A 757 -18.44 -30.89 48.88
CA SER A 757 -19.57 -31.20 47.97
C SER A 757 -20.23 -29.95 47.34
N SER A 758 -21.00 -30.17 46.26
CA SER A 758 -22.08 -29.29 45.77
C SER A 758 -23.40 -30.09 45.79
N PRO A 759 -24.59 -29.44 45.74
CA PRO A 759 -25.18 -29.10 44.43
C PRO A 759 -25.98 -27.77 44.37
N GLU A 760 -26.42 -27.43 43.16
CA GLU A 760 -27.44 -26.43 42.77
C GLU A 760 -28.88 -26.85 43.25
N PRO A 761 -30.02 -26.11 43.05
CA PRO A 761 -30.24 -25.02 42.06
C PRO A 761 -31.22 -23.86 42.43
N LEU A 762 -31.49 -23.00 41.42
CA LEU A 762 -32.76 -22.29 41.08
C LEU A 762 -32.80 -20.74 41.10
N LEU A 763 -33.16 -20.21 39.91
CA LEU A 763 -34.11 -19.13 39.60
C LEU A 763 -33.83 -17.65 40.00
N CYS A 764 -33.40 -16.89 38.98
CA CYS A 764 -34.18 -15.80 38.31
C CYS A 764 -34.72 -14.60 39.12
N SER A 765 -34.23 -13.40 38.80
CA SER A 765 -35.08 -12.25 38.39
C SER A 765 -34.27 -11.17 37.65
N ASP A 766 -34.96 -10.36 36.84
CA ASP A 766 -34.45 -9.33 35.93
C ASP A 766 -33.92 -8.03 36.60
N VAL A 767 -33.55 -7.06 35.74
CA VAL A 767 -33.75 -5.59 35.83
C VAL A 767 -32.50 -4.74 35.53
N THR A 768 -32.50 -4.17 34.32
CA THR A 768 -31.83 -2.93 33.82
C THR A 768 -30.40 -2.58 34.22
N MET A 769 -29.53 -2.45 33.21
CA MET A 769 -28.35 -1.57 33.27
C MET A 769 -28.76 -0.13 32.91
N ALA A 770 -28.36 0.84 33.73
CA ALA A 770 -28.38 2.27 33.44
C ALA A 770 -27.07 2.89 33.97
N GLU A 771 -26.71 4.07 33.47
CA GLU A 771 -25.41 4.72 33.70
C GLU A 771 -25.34 5.38 35.10
N ASP A 772 -24.17 5.34 35.76
CA ASP A 772 -23.34 6.56 35.86
C ASP A 772 -21.88 6.32 36.36
N SER A 773 -21.06 7.29 36.01
CA SER A 773 -19.69 7.69 36.36
C SER A 773 -19.11 7.29 37.73
N CYS A 774 -17.80 6.92 37.75
CA CYS A 774 -16.74 7.80 38.30
C CYS A 774 -15.28 7.28 38.20
N LEU A 775 -14.42 8.11 37.59
CA LEU A 775 -13.07 8.52 38.03
C LEU A 775 -12.10 7.52 38.72
N SER A 776 -11.02 7.16 38.02
CA SER A 776 -9.65 7.45 38.53
C SER A 776 -8.61 7.51 37.39
N GLN A 777 -7.82 8.59 37.33
CA GLN A 777 -6.68 8.71 36.42
C GLN A 777 -5.36 8.59 37.19
N SER A 778 -4.32 8.07 36.54
CA SER A 778 -2.94 8.48 36.79
C SER A 778 -2.17 8.49 35.46
N SER A 779 -1.24 9.44 35.32
CA SER A 779 -0.87 10.01 34.01
C SER A 779 0.60 9.85 33.64
N VAL A 780 0.90 9.57 32.36
CA VAL A 780 2.26 9.64 31.80
C VAL A 780 2.29 10.38 30.45
N GLY A 781 2.76 11.63 30.46
CA GLY A 781 3.64 12.17 29.41
C GLY A 781 3.12 12.30 27.97
N GLY A 782 1.91 12.83 27.75
CA GLY A 782 1.53 13.39 26.44
C GLY A 782 2.02 14.83 26.26
N PHE A 783 2.26 15.28 25.02
CA PHE A 783 2.47 16.71 24.73
C PHE A 783 1.18 17.51 25.04
N PRO A 784 1.29 18.78 25.49
CA PRO A 784 0.13 19.53 25.98
C PRO A 784 -0.80 19.94 24.83
N GLN A 785 -2.01 19.37 24.82
CA GLN A 785 -3.12 19.87 24.01
C GLN A 785 -3.63 21.17 24.62
N GLY A 786 -2.97 22.29 24.27
CA GLY A 786 -3.38 23.62 24.71
C GLY A 786 -4.75 23.98 24.16
N THR A 787 -5.72 24.21 25.04
CA THR A 787 -7.07 24.65 24.69
C THR A 787 -7.05 26.04 24.07
N TRP A 788 -7.00 26.10 22.74
CA TRP A 788 -7.25 27.28 21.94
C TRP A 788 -8.56 27.09 21.16
N VAL A 789 -9.50 28.02 21.34
CA VAL A 789 -10.76 28.04 20.58
C VAL A 789 -10.45 28.47 19.15
N GLY A 790 -10.35 27.52 18.22
CA GLY A 790 -9.87 27.78 16.85
C GLY A 790 -10.17 26.72 15.78
N GLU A 791 -10.83 25.61 16.12
CA GLU A 791 -11.51 24.75 15.13
C GLU A 791 -12.85 25.43 14.76
N ASP A 792 -13.22 25.70 13.50
CA ASP A 792 -12.58 25.45 12.20
C ASP A 792 -12.51 26.75 11.37
N MET A 793 -11.34 27.09 10.78
CA MET A 793 -11.28 28.13 9.73
C MET A 793 -11.95 27.69 8.41
N PHE A 794 -12.04 26.39 8.17
CA PHE A 794 -12.54 25.79 6.93
C PHE A 794 -13.16 24.43 7.23
N PRO A 795 -14.32 24.06 6.66
CA PRO A 795 -15.05 22.86 7.04
C PRO A 795 -14.21 21.58 6.90
N PRO A 796 -14.43 20.57 7.75
CA PRO A 796 -13.71 19.31 7.67
C PRO A 796 -13.96 18.65 6.32
N LEU A 797 -12.89 18.32 5.61
CA LEU A 797 -12.99 17.48 4.42
C LEU A 797 -13.35 16.06 4.86
N LEU A 798 -14.36 15.48 4.23
CA LEU A 798 -14.54 14.03 4.27
C LEU A 798 -13.23 13.39 3.78
N PRO A 799 -12.52 12.61 4.62
CA PRO A 799 -11.34 11.89 4.15
C PRO A 799 -11.79 10.87 3.10
N PRO A 800 -10.96 10.56 2.09
CA PRO A 800 -11.21 9.38 1.27
C PRO A 800 -11.22 8.17 2.20
N THR A 801 -12.33 7.44 2.20
CA THR A 801 -12.46 6.18 2.91
C THR A 801 -11.52 5.13 2.30
N GLU A 802 -11.25 4.06 3.03
CA GLU A 802 -10.53 2.92 2.47
C GLU A 802 -11.28 2.30 1.28
N GLN A 803 -12.62 2.41 1.24
CA GLN A 803 -13.43 1.96 0.10
C GLN A 803 -13.27 2.86 -1.12
N ASP A 804 -13.08 4.18 -0.97
CA ASP A 804 -12.74 5.09 -2.08
C ASP A 804 -11.35 4.76 -2.64
N LEU A 805 -10.37 4.55 -1.75
CA LEU A 805 -9.01 4.14 -2.11
C LEU A 805 -9.00 2.79 -2.84
N THR A 806 -9.74 1.80 -2.35
CA THR A 806 -9.87 0.48 -2.96
C THR A 806 -10.64 0.52 -4.28
N LYS A 807 -11.69 1.35 -4.41
CA LYS A 807 -12.45 1.44 -5.67
C LYS A 807 -11.64 1.99 -6.83
N LEU A 808 -10.72 2.94 -6.61
CA LEU A 808 -9.84 3.39 -7.69
C LEU A 808 -8.94 2.26 -8.25
N LEU A 809 -8.65 1.22 -7.45
CA LEU A 809 -7.96 -0.02 -7.91
C LEU A 809 -8.81 -0.86 -8.88
N LEU A 810 -10.14 -0.70 -8.81
CA LEU A 810 -11.14 -1.44 -9.58
C LEU A 810 -11.67 -0.62 -10.78
N GLU A 811 -11.79 0.70 -10.64
CA GLU A 811 -12.34 1.58 -11.68
C GLU A 811 -11.40 1.72 -12.88
N GLY A 812 -10.09 1.57 -12.68
CA GLY A 812 -9.11 1.38 -13.77
C GLY A 812 -9.32 0.12 -14.63
N GLN A 813 -10.35 -0.69 -14.35
CA GLN A 813 -10.72 -1.91 -15.09
C GLN A 813 -11.98 -1.73 -15.96
N ALA A 814 -12.67 -0.58 -15.88
CA ALA A 814 -14.02 -0.42 -16.44
C ALA A 814 -14.08 -0.04 -17.94
N GLU A 815 -13.24 0.90 -18.39
CA GLU A 815 -13.38 1.51 -19.74
C GLU A 815 -12.46 0.92 -20.81
N THR A 816 -12.65 -0.37 -21.12
CA THR A 816 -12.18 -0.99 -22.38
C THR A 816 -13.22 -1.98 -22.92
N GLY A 817 -14.45 -1.48 -23.14
CA GLY A 817 -15.66 -2.31 -23.28
C GLY A 817 -16.57 -2.09 -24.49
N ALA A 818 -16.25 -1.19 -25.43
CA ALA A 818 -17.03 -0.99 -26.66
C ALA A 818 -16.20 -0.40 -27.81
N GLY A 819 -16.53 -0.79 -29.05
CA GLY A 819 -15.95 -0.20 -30.28
C GLY A 819 -14.74 -0.95 -30.84
N ALA A 820 -14.97 -1.82 -31.82
CA ALA A 820 -13.89 -2.42 -32.62
C ALA A 820 -13.66 -1.59 -33.89
N LEU A 821 -12.43 -1.12 -34.13
CA LEU A 821 -11.95 -0.63 -35.43
C LEU A 821 -10.42 -0.43 -35.43
N GLY A 822 -9.76 -0.75 -36.56
CA GLY A 822 -8.46 -0.19 -36.97
C GLY A 822 -7.23 -0.44 -36.08
N ALA A 823 -6.42 -1.45 -36.41
CA ALA A 823 -5.07 -1.58 -35.85
C ALA A 823 -4.11 -0.53 -36.45
N GLN A 824 -3.30 0.12 -35.62
CA GLN A 824 -2.07 0.81 -36.01
C GLN A 824 -0.89 0.40 -35.11
N PRO A 825 0.37 0.51 -35.58
CA PRO A 825 1.51 -0.11 -34.90
C PRO A 825 1.94 0.65 -33.65
N LEU A 826 2.29 -0.08 -32.59
CA LEU A 826 3.02 0.48 -31.46
C LEU A 826 4.45 0.85 -31.90
N LEU A 827 4.88 2.05 -31.53
CA LEU A 827 6.23 2.56 -31.81
C LEU A 827 7.30 1.69 -31.11
N GLN A 828 8.36 1.38 -31.85
CA GLN A 828 9.52 0.66 -31.31
C GLN A 828 10.33 1.55 -30.35
N PRO A 829 10.93 0.98 -29.28
CA PRO A 829 11.94 1.70 -28.50
C PRO A 829 13.26 1.80 -29.29
N SER A 830 13.73 3.02 -29.53
CA SER A 830 14.98 3.29 -30.27
C SER A 830 16.23 2.81 -29.50
N PRO A 831 17.16 2.06 -30.12
CA PRO A 831 18.34 1.54 -29.44
C PRO A 831 19.59 2.43 -29.61
N TYR A 832 19.95 3.19 -28.57
CA TYR A 832 21.28 3.80 -28.40
C TYR A 832 21.71 3.75 -26.92
N GLY A 833 22.89 3.26 -26.55
CA GLY A 833 23.91 2.62 -27.39
C GLY A 833 24.88 1.77 -26.56
N GLN A 834 25.56 0.83 -27.21
CA GLN A 834 26.57 -0.03 -26.57
C GLN A 834 27.94 0.66 -26.58
N SER A 835 28.53 0.89 -25.40
CA SER A 835 29.95 1.16 -25.24
C SER A 835 30.67 -0.14 -24.87
N GLY A 836 31.33 -0.78 -25.83
CA GLY A 836 32.01 -2.06 -25.61
C GLY A 836 33.28 -1.93 -24.77
N ILE A 837 33.52 -2.90 -23.90
CA ILE A 837 34.82 -3.14 -23.25
C ILE A 837 35.17 -4.61 -23.47
N SER A 838 36.35 -4.86 -24.05
CA SER A 838 36.85 -6.21 -24.32
C SER A 838 37.34 -6.87 -23.03
N MET A 839 36.91 -8.10 -22.76
CA MET A 839 37.54 -8.96 -21.75
C MET A 839 38.65 -9.81 -22.41
N SER A 840 39.90 -9.44 -22.16
CA SER A 840 41.05 -10.33 -22.36
C SER A 840 41.12 -11.35 -21.22
N TRP A 841 41.34 -12.63 -21.55
CA TRP A 841 41.46 -13.71 -20.57
C TRP A 841 42.90 -13.91 -20.10
N THR A 842 43.11 -13.82 -18.79
CA THR A 842 44.14 -14.53 -17.97
C THR A 842 43.67 -14.54 -16.53
#